data_AF-A0A3N0ASH6-F1
#
_entry.id   AF-A0A3N0ASH6-F1
#
_cell.length_a   1.000
_cell.length_b   1.000
_cell.length_c   1.000
_cell.angle_alpha   90.00
_cell.angle_beta   90.00
_cell.angle_gamma   90.00
#
_symmetry.space_group_name_H-M   'P 1'
#
loop_
_entity.id
_entity.type
_entity.pdbx_description
1 polymer ?
#
loop_
_entity_poly.entity_id
_entity_poly.type
_entity_poly.pdbx_seq_one_letter_code
_entity_poly.pdbx_strand_id
1 'polypeptide(L)'
;MTRFIQQSACEGRRPHGVVPDRLRSRPRLLSRLLEDRGALRLVVAPPGFGKATLAFEYASVMFQFEHVFWLRGSSPCFLRDLDAGVLAEAVLEADEHAALMVVTDLPLLTDDRAEAFAEVVERLADANCEVIATTTRADAPMELFGRRVVIGAAEMLVAREDLEEEPEGVTDRRPLGLAERIAALRWGSATPIQLVLGASRAGCTPEEELALWAMTVLGRGTIDDVRALLGARRAEKAWDALAARCPLVGISAGEESFAALSVSLGEVRDHGRARLQALAETCGFAGREEAMEVLAERLMERGECGRAVSAMTLLARRRAHGWWLAANGWAALWGGAAVEVCELYDSATRTQMAARADINAMIAWAWAQRGDRARAVQFAQRSLVSERSTPRTVLSAALAAWEVGNAATRRAMEETVASCLAELDGAGGVEREDGLAELVVVAHGVLALGRGDDVLAVWASRVGEALDWGSGSRIDVERRLLGAAAALEGLEATGALGAGADTAIAGRPELVRLVACSHRALDALVERGWSLGFGAYRAAAALERAGEVLEGLGLPRLSAPVSTALFAAHVEKGAARSRREKSSGAPVVEDPERGRSLPVPSAPRTAMAVAPEVSVEPLRLKLFGTMEVALGRRDITYQFEGLLALM
;
A
#
# COMPACT_ATOMS: atom_id res chain seq x y z
N MET A 1 1.76 8.92 53.88
CA MET A 1 0.74 8.76 52.82
C MET A 1 1.07 9.61 51.60
N THR A 2 1.23 8.99 50.43
CA THR A 2 1.38 9.72 49.17
C THR A 2 0.00 10.06 48.60
N ARG A 3 -0.27 11.35 48.38
CA ARG A 3 -1.55 11.87 47.85
C ARG A 3 -1.97 11.21 46.51
N PHE A 4 -0.99 10.65 45.80
CA PHE A 4 -1.14 9.93 44.55
C PHE A 4 -1.97 8.64 44.66
N ILE A 5 -1.71 7.80 45.67
CA ILE A 5 -2.39 6.50 45.81
C ILE A 5 -3.84 6.69 46.25
N GLN A 6 -4.09 7.62 47.18
CA GLN A 6 -5.45 8.01 47.58
C GLN A 6 -6.28 8.52 46.38
N GLN A 7 -5.68 9.32 45.50
CA GLN A 7 -6.35 9.83 44.29
C GLN A 7 -6.57 8.75 43.22
N SER A 8 -5.92 7.60 43.35
CA SER A 8 -6.00 6.49 42.41
C SER A 8 -7.01 5.42 42.85
N ALA A 9 -7.55 5.51 44.07
CA ALA A 9 -8.61 4.64 44.54
C ALA A 9 -9.91 4.93 43.78
N CYS A 10 -10.55 3.88 43.26
CA CYS A 10 -11.78 4.01 42.48
C CYS A 10 -13.03 4.20 43.35
N GLU A 11 -13.06 3.63 44.56
CA GLU A 11 -14.20 3.73 45.51
C GLU A 11 -15.58 3.43 44.85
N GLY A 12 -15.65 2.38 44.02
CA GLY A 12 -16.86 1.99 43.28
C GLY A 12 -17.18 2.90 42.07
N ARG A 13 -16.33 3.89 41.78
CA ARG A 13 -16.47 4.80 40.64
C ARG A 13 -15.57 4.40 39.50
N ARG A 14 -16.03 4.66 38.28
CA ARG A 14 -15.23 4.44 37.07
C ARG A 14 -14.02 5.38 37.08
N PRO A 15 -12.81 4.89 36.74
CA PRO A 15 -11.63 5.74 36.64
C PRO A 15 -11.79 6.78 35.53
N HIS A 16 -11.41 8.03 35.82
CA HIS A 16 -11.62 9.17 34.93
C HIS A 16 -10.74 9.09 33.66
N GLY A 17 -11.36 9.25 32.48
CA GLY A 17 -10.67 9.41 31.19
C GLY A 17 -10.04 8.15 30.62
N VAL A 18 -10.49 6.95 31.04
CA VAL A 18 -9.84 5.68 30.71
C VAL A 18 -10.48 4.93 29.51
N VAL A 19 -11.77 5.11 29.22
CA VAL A 19 -12.48 4.35 28.18
C VAL A 19 -13.48 5.21 27.40
N PRO A 20 -13.67 4.99 26.09
CA PRO A 20 -14.76 5.58 25.30
C PRO A 20 -16.16 5.24 25.84
N ASP A 21 -17.17 6.02 25.42
CA ASP A 21 -18.55 5.95 25.91
C ASP A 21 -19.24 4.57 25.82
N ARG A 22 -18.71 3.65 25.00
CA ARG A 22 -19.21 2.27 24.86
C ARG A 22 -18.10 1.25 25.04
N LEU A 23 -18.15 0.53 26.17
CA LEU A 23 -17.31 -0.64 26.43
C LEU A 23 -17.66 -1.77 25.44
N ARG A 24 -16.66 -2.38 24.82
CA ARG A 24 -16.81 -3.53 23.93
C ARG A 24 -16.23 -4.76 24.60
N SER A 25 -17.10 -5.73 24.87
CA SER A 25 -16.71 -6.92 25.63
C SER A 25 -15.81 -7.84 24.81
N ARG A 26 -14.80 -8.41 25.47
CA ARG A 26 -13.87 -9.39 24.89
C ARG A 26 -13.83 -10.65 25.75
N PRO A 27 -14.88 -11.49 25.72
CA PRO A 27 -15.07 -12.60 26.67
C PRO A 27 -13.95 -13.64 26.62
N ARG A 28 -13.34 -13.86 25.45
CA ARG A 28 -12.18 -14.77 25.29
C ARG A 28 -10.97 -14.30 26.09
N LEU A 29 -10.67 -13.00 26.04
CA LEU A 29 -9.55 -12.42 26.77
C LEU A 29 -9.84 -12.30 28.27
N LEU A 30 -11.08 -12.00 28.65
CA LEU A 30 -11.50 -12.06 30.05
C LEU A 30 -11.33 -13.46 30.63
N SER A 31 -11.76 -14.49 29.90
CA SER A 31 -11.60 -15.89 30.34
C SER A 31 -10.14 -16.22 30.57
N ARG A 32 -9.24 -15.74 29.68
CA ARG A 32 -7.79 -15.90 29.83
C ARG A 32 -7.24 -15.22 31.09
N LEU A 33 -7.72 -14.02 31.43
CA LEU A 33 -7.37 -13.34 32.68
C LEU A 33 -7.90 -14.07 33.92
N LEU A 34 -8.94 -14.90 33.81
CA LEU A 34 -9.53 -15.61 34.94
C LEU A 34 -8.86 -16.95 35.26
N GLU A 35 -7.97 -17.45 34.39
CA GLU A 35 -7.35 -18.78 34.55
C GLU A 35 -6.47 -18.91 35.80
N ASP A 36 -5.65 -17.90 36.11
CA ASP A 36 -4.85 -17.85 37.33
C ASP A 36 -5.01 -16.50 38.02
N ARG A 37 -5.82 -16.48 39.09
CA ARG A 37 -6.14 -15.25 39.79
C ARG A 37 -5.05 -14.70 40.70
N GLY A 38 -4.17 -15.58 41.17
CA GLY A 38 -3.04 -15.23 42.02
C GLY A 38 -1.78 -14.84 41.24
N ALA A 39 -1.83 -14.90 39.90
CA ALA A 39 -0.72 -14.53 39.05
C ALA A 39 -0.77 -13.04 38.67
N LEU A 40 0.41 -12.47 38.39
CA LEU A 40 0.51 -11.18 37.72
C LEU A 40 -0.05 -11.30 36.29
N ARG A 41 -0.98 -10.44 35.93
CA ARG A 41 -1.57 -10.44 34.59
C ARG A 41 -1.02 -9.31 33.76
N LEU A 42 -0.35 -9.67 32.68
CA LEU A 42 0.33 -8.74 31.79
C LEU A 42 -0.38 -8.69 30.45
N VAL A 43 -0.85 -7.50 30.09
CA VAL A 43 -1.43 -7.24 28.78
C VAL A 43 -0.40 -6.47 27.96
N VAL A 44 0.21 -7.14 26.98
CA VAL A 44 1.37 -6.66 26.23
C VAL A 44 1.00 -6.47 24.78
N ALA A 45 0.85 -5.21 24.35
CA ALA A 45 0.52 -4.90 22.96
C ALA A 45 0.88 -3.45 22.60
N PRO A 46 1.10 -3.14 21.31
CA PRO A 46 1.24 -1.76 20.87
C PRO A 46 0.04 -0.87 21.26
N PRO A 47 0.19 0.46 21.21
CA PRO A 47 -0.94 1.39 21.36
C PRO A 47 -2.08 1.06 20.38
N GLY A 48 -3.32 1.25 20.80
CA GLY A 48 -4.51 1.02 19.97
C GLY A 48 -5.07 -0.41 19.92
N PHE A 49 -4.49 -1.35 20.67
CA PHE A 49 -5.00 -2.73 20.76
C PHE A 49 -6.06 -2.95 21.85
N GLY A 50 -6.45 -1.91 22.60
CA GLY A 50 -7.51 -2.00 23.61
C GLY A 50 -7.06 -2.54 24.98
N LYS A 51 -5.77 -2.42 25.33
CA LYS A 51 -5.22 -2.93 26.61
C LYS A 51 -5.95 -2.37 27.83
N ALA A 52 -6.10 -1.05 27.91
CA ALA A 52 -6.78 -0.39 29.01
C ALA A 52 -8.29 -0.74 29.06
N THR A 53 -8.91 -0.94 27.90
CA THR A 53 -10.32 -1.38 27.79
C THR A 53 -10.50 -2.78 28.37
N LEU A 54 -9.56 -3.71 28.11
CA LEU A 54 -9.60 -5.06 28.68
C LEU A 54 -9.40 -5.04 30.21
N ALA A 55 -8.44 -4.26 30.72
CA ALA A 55 -8.23 -4.11 32.16
C ALA A 55 -9.46 -3.47 32.85
N PHE A 56 -10.09 -2.50 32.18
CA PHE A 56 -11.31 -1.87 32.65
C PHE A 56 -12.49 -2.84 32.69
N GLU A 57 -12.66 -3.65 31.64
CA GLU A 57 -13.70 -4.68 31.58
C GLU A 57 -13.54 -5.67 32.73
N TYR A 58 -12.32 -6.13 32.98
CA TYR A 58 -12.02 -7.03 34.09
C TYR A 58 -12.37 -6.41 35.45
N ALA A 59 -11.92 -5.17 35.71
CA ALA A 59 -12.22 -4.46 36.96
C ALA A 59 -13.72 -4.23 37.15
N SER A 60 -14.44 -3.91 36.06
CA SER A 60 -15.89 -3.69 36.10
C SER A 60 -16.67 -4.98 36.38
N VAL A 61 -16.29 -6.09 35.75
CA VAL A 61 -17.03 -7.36 35.85
C VAL A 61 -16.74 -8.06 37.18
N MET A 62 -15.48 -8.05 37.63
CA MET A 62 -15.06 -8.84 38.80
C MET A 62 -15.16 -8.09 40.12
N PHE A 63 -14.96 -6.76 40.11
CA PHE A 63 -14.84 -5.96 41.33
C PHE A 63 -15.81 -4.79 41.39
N GLN A 64 -16.54 -4.48 40.31
CA GLN A 64 -17.42 -3.30 40.22
C GLN A 64 -16.72 -1.98 40.58
N PHE A 65 -15.39 -1.93 40.45
CA PHE A 65 -14.51 -0.85 40.91
C PHE A 65 -14.46 -0.63 42.44
N GLU A 66 -15.00 -1.54 43.25
CA GLU A 66 -14.85 -1.56 44.70
C GLU A 66 -13.47 -2.11 45.09
N HIS A 67 -12.79 -1.44 46.01
CA HIS A 67 -11.45 -1.81 46.46
C HIS A 67 -10.40 -1.93 45.32
N VAL A 68 -10.60 -1.14 44.25
CA VAL A 68 -9.71 -1.09 43.07
C VAL A 68 -8.84 0.16 43.08
N PHE A 69 -7.56 0.00 42.81
CA PHE A 69 -6.60 1.08 42.60
C PHE A 69 -6.21 1.18 41.13
N TRP A 70 -6.46 2.32 40.50
CA TRP A 70 -6.13 2.57 39.09
C TRP A 70 -4.96 3.52 38.93
N LEU A 71 -3.77 2.95 38.72
CA LEU A 71 -2.51 3.68 38.65
C LEU A 71 -2.06 3.85 37.19
N ARG A 72 -1.37 4.97 36.91
CA ARG A 72 -0.60 5.15 35.65
C ARG A 72 0.88 4.91 35.93
N GLY A 73 1.44 3.84 35.37
CA GLY A 73 2.84 3.46 35.50
C GLY A 73 3.80 4.50 34.90
N SER A 74 3.36 5.22 33.86
CA SER A 74 4.13 6.32 33.27
C SER A 74 4.18 7.60 34.15
N SER A 75 3.47 7.63 35.28
CA SER A 75 3.48 8.76 36.20
C SER A 75 4.80 8.85 36.95
N PRO A 76 5.44 10.03 37.05
CA PRO A 76 6.64 10.19 37.88
C PRO A 76 6.42 9.82 39.35
N CYS A 77 5.20 9.97 39.86
CA CYS A 77 4.86 9.57 41.24
C CYS A 77 4.88 8.06 41.43
N PHE A 78 4.46 7.29 40.42
CA PHE A 78 4.52 5.83 40.47
C PHE A 78 5.97 5.36 40.57
N LEU A 79 6.84 5.85 39.69
CA LEU A 79 8.25 5.47 39.70
C LEU A 79 8.95 5.88 41.00
N ARG A 80 8.66 7.08 41.53
CA ARG A 80 9.20 7.52 42.82
C ARG A 80 8.77 6.60 43.97
N ASP A 81 7.48 6.24 44.03
CA ASP A 81 6.94 5.43 45.13
C ASP A 81 7.39 3.95 45.00
N LEU A 82 7.63 3.49 43.77
CA LEU A 82 8.29 2.21 43.47
C LEU A 82 9.75 2.20 43.92
N ASP A 83 10.53 3.22 43.54
CA ASP A 83 11.95 3.36 43.92
C ASP A 83 12.12 3.47 45.44
N ALA A 84 11.14 4.04 46.14
CA ALA A 84 11.12 4.14 47.59
C ALA A 84 10.66 2.84 48.30
N GLY A 85 10.17 1.84 47.57
CA GLY A 85 9.69 0.58 48.14
C GLY A 85 8.38 0.68 48.93
N VAL A 86 7.67 1.81 48.86
CA VAL A 86 6.48 2.10 49.69
C VAL A 86 5.15 1.78 49.00
N LEU A 87 5.18 1.37 47.73
CA LEU A 87 3.99 1.28 46.89
C LEU A 87 2.95 0.26 47.40
N ALA A 88 3.38 -0.96 47.76
CA ALA A 88 2.48 -2.01 48.26
C ALA A 88 1.85 -1.62 49.61
N GLU A 89 2.68 -1.17 50.55
CA GLU A 89 2.24 -0.74 51.88
C GLU A 89 1.25 0.41 51.78
N ALA A 90 1.52 1.39 50.94
CA ALA A 90 0.63 2.55 50.80
C ALA A 90 -0.71 2.21 50.11
N VAL A 91 -0.80 1.13 49.32
CA VAL A 91 -2.08 0.61 48.80
C VAL A 91 -2.87 -0.06 49.93
N LEU A 92 -2.22 -0.94 50.70
CA LEU A 92 -2.86 -1.67 51.81
C LEU A 92 -3.24 -0.76 52.99
N GLU A 93 -2.46 0.31 53.25
CA GLU A 93 -2.81 1.34 54.23
C GLU A 93 -3.98 2.22 53.78
N ALA A 94 -4.12 2.45 52.47
CA ALA A 94 -5.22 3.26 51.93
C ALA A 94 -6.55 2.50 51.98
N ASP A 95 -6.52 1.19 51.80
CA ASP A 95 -7.67 0.31 51.90
C ASP A 95 -7.25 -1.10 52.35
N GLU A 96 -7.65 -1.47 53.56
CA GLU A 96 -7.35 -2.81 54.14
C GLU A 96 -7.98 -3.94 53.31
N HIS A 97 -9.02 -3.64 52.52
CA HIS A 97 -9.72 -4.60 51.68
C HIS A 97 -9.29 -4.52 50.20
N ALA A 98 -8.16 -3.87 49.89
CA ALA A 98 -7.63 -3.73 48.53
C ALA A 98 -7.68 -5.06 47.77
N ALA A 99 -8.43 -5.10 46.67
CA ALA A 99 -8.74 -6.33 45.96
C ALA A 99 -8.10 -6.40 44.56
N LEU A 100 -7.86 -5.26 43.92
CA LEU A 100 -7.22 -5.18 42.61
C LEU A 100 -6.40 -3.90 42.45
N MET A 101 -5.14 -4.05 42.03
CA MET A 101 -4.31 -2.96 41.53
C MET A 101 -4.15 -3.06 40.01
N VAL A 102 -4.62 -2.03 39.29
CA VAL A 102 -4.43 -1.89 37.84
C VAL A 102 -3.34 -0.86 37.57
N VAL A 103 -2.25 -1.29 36.94
CA VAL A 103 -1.16 -0.41 36.50
C VAL A 103 -1.22 -0.25 34.98
N THR A 104 -1.71 0.91 34.54
CA THR A 104 -1.82 1.26 33.12
C THR A 104 -0.53 1.87 32.57
N ASP A 105 -0.21 1.57 31.31
CA ASP A 105 0.99 2.08 30.61
C ASP A 105 2.28 1.97 31.45
N LEU A 106 2.56 0.77 31.97
CA LEU A 106 3.81 0.47 32.66
C LEU A 106 4.98 0.69 31.67
N PRO A 107 5.93 1.58 31.99
CA PRO A 107 7.09 1.83 31.13
C PRO A 107 8.05 0.64 31.16
N LEU A 108 9.06 0.66 30.29
CA LEU A 108 10.20 -0.24 30.39
C LEU A 108 10.92 0.01 31.71
N LEU A 109 11.11 -1.05 32.49
CA LEU A 109 11.76 -0.97 33.80
C LEU A 109 13.23 -1.38 33.66
N THR A 110 14.08 -0.76 34.47
CA THR A 110 15.44 -1.27 34.70
C THR A 110 15.35 -2.54 35.56
N ASP A 111 16.39 -3.37 35.54
CA ASP A 111 16.43 -4.61 36.33
C ASP A 111 16.06 -4.36 37.80
N ASP A 112 16.68 -3.37 38.47
CA ASP A 112 16.38 -2.98 39.85
C ASP A 112 14.90 -2.59 40.08
N ARG A 113 14.29 -1.88 39.12
CA ARG A 113 12.89 -1.41 39.24
C ARG A 113 11.90 -2.54 38.98
N ALA A 114 12.26 -3.48 38.12
CA ALA A 114 11.45 -4.66 37.87
C ALA A 114 11.49 -5.61 39.07
N GLU A 115 12.64 -5.77 39.73
CA GLU A 115 12.75 -6.48 41.01
C GLU A 115 11.89 -5.81 42.09
N ALA A 116 11.99 -4.50 42.25
CA ALA A 116 11.14 -3.76 43.19
C ALA A 116 9.64 -3.91 42.86
N PHE A 117 9.27 -3.95 41.57
CA PHE A 117 7.89 -4.16 41.15
C PHE A 117 7.43 -5.60 41.41
N ALA A 118 8.32 -6.59 41.27
CA ALA A 118 8.07 -7.97 41.66
C ALA A 118 7.79 -8.10 43.15
N GLU A 119 8.59 -7.45 44.01
CA GLU A 119 8.32 -7.43 45.46
C GLU A 119 6.94 -6.81 45.77
N VAL A 120 6.56 -5.75 45.08
CA VAL A 120 5.22 -5.14 45.23
C VAL A 120 4.12 -6.14 44.87
N VAL A 121 4.27 -6.84 43.74
CA VAL A 121 3.29 -7.84 43.29
C VAL A 121 3.18 -9.00 44.27
N GLU A 122 4.31 -9.49 44.79
CA GLU A 122 4.32 -10.58 45.79
C GLU A 122 3.64 -10.15 47.10
N ARG A 123 3.99 -8.97 47.63
CA ARG A 123 3.34 -8.43 48.85
C ARG A 123 1.84 -8.24 48.68
N LEU A 124 1.39 -7.76 47.51
CA LEU A 124 -0.03 -7.62 47.22
C LEU A 124 -0.72 -8.98 47.05
N ALA A 125 -0.06 -9.95 46.42
CA ALA A 125 -0.57 -11.30 46.28
C ALA A 125 -0.75 -11.99 47.65
N ASP A 126 0.19 -11.79 48.60
CA ASP A 126 0.07 -12.28 49.98
C ASP A 126 -1.14 -11.69 50.72
N ALA A 127 -1.55 -10.46 50.36
CA ALA A 127 -2.75 -9.80 50.86
C ALA A 127 -4.03 -10.15 50.06
N ASN A 128 -3.98 -11.12 49.14
CA ASN A 128 -5.05 -11.46 48.19
C ASN A 128 -5.48 -10.29 47.27
N CYS A 129 -4.61 -9.31 47.04
CA CYS A 129 -4.82 -8.22 46.09
C CYS A 129 -4.28 -8.61 44.72
N GLU A 130 -5.16 -8.66 43.72
CA GLU A 130 -4.80 -9.03 42.35
C GLU A 130 -4.04 -7.89 41.65
N VAL A 131 -3.15 -8.21 40.71
CA VAL A 131 -2.42 -7.19 39.93
C VAL A 131 -2.58 -7.40 38.43
N ILE A 132 -3.03 -6.36 37.72
CA ILE A 132 -3.04 -6.27 36.26
C ILE A 132 -2.12 -5.14 35.83
N ALA A 133 -1.18 -5.42 34.93
CA ALA A 133 -0.32 -4.42 34.30
C ALA A 133 -0.51 -4.41 32.78
N THR A 134 -0.64 -3.23 32.20
CA THR A 134 -0.63 -3.06 30.74
C THR A 134 0.68 -2.41 30.30
N THR A 135 1.34 -2.97 29.28
CA THR A 135 2.58 -2.40 28.73
C THR A 135 2.61 -2.52 27.21
N THR A 136 3.51 -1.76 26.58
CA THR A 136 3.81 -1.87 25.15
C THR A 136 4.87 -2.92 24.83
N ARG A 137 5.72 -3.26 25.80
CA ARG A 137 6.82 -4.22 25.66
C ARG A 137 6.96 -5.00 26.98
N ALA A 138 7.01 -6.33 26.88
CA ALA A 138 7.57 -7.16 27.94
C ALA A 138 9.09 -7.24 27.73
N ASP A 139 9.86 -6.98 28.77
CA ASP A 139 11.30 -7.09 28.83
C ASP A 139 11.71 -8.33 29.65
N ALA A 140 12.98 -8.71 29.58
CA ALA A 140 13.53 -9.85 30.33
C ALA A 140 13.28 -9.76 31.84
N PRO A 141 13.28 -8.58 32.48
CA PRO A 141 12.91 -8.47 33.89
C PRO A 141 11.45 -8.85 34.18
N MET A 142 10.55 -8.73 33.20
CA MET A 142 9.17 -9.25 33.34
C MET A 142 9.11 -10.79 33.23
N GLU A 143 10.23 -11.46 32.98
CA GLU A 143 10.37 -12.91 33.11
C GLU A 143 10.67 -13.36 34.55
N LEU A 144 11.10 -12.44 35.43
CA LEU A 144 11.41 -12.72 36.83
C LEU A 144 10.18 -13.06 37.67
N PHE A 145 8.98 -12.71 37.20
CA PHE A 145 7.73 -13.01 37.89
C PHE A 145 7.43 -14.51 37.84
N GLY A 146 7.46 -15.16 39.00
CA GLY A 146 7.28 -16.61 39.14
C GLY A 146 5.92 -17.12 38.61
N ARG A 147 4.81 -16.43 38.92
CA ARG A 147 3.46 -16.75 38.42
C ARG A 147 2.90 -15.58 37.62
N ARG A 148 2.77 -15.76 36.30
CA ARG A 148 2.22 -14.74 35.40
C ARG A 148 1.31 -15.31 34.32
N VAL A 149 0.31 -14.52 33.94
CA VAL A 149 -0.49 -14.71 32.74
C VAL A 149 -0.16 -13.58 31.78
N VAL A 150 0.33 -13.91 30.58
CA VAL A 150 0.66 -12.91 29.56
C VAL A 150 -0.33 -13.01 28.41
N ILE A 151 -0.97 -11.90 28.06
CA ILE A 151 -1.79 -11.74 26.86
C ILE A 151 -1.00 -10.90 25.87
N GLY A 152 -0.56 -11.52 24.77
CA GLY A 152 0.26 -10.89 23.75
C GLY A 152 -0.52 -10.10 22.70
N ALA A 153 0.21 -9.32 21.89
CA ALA A 153 -0.37 -8.46 20.87
C ALA A 153 -1.20 -9.22 19.83
N ALA A 154 -0.75 -10.43 19.45
CA ALA A 154 -1.47 -11.30 18.52
C ALA A 154 -2.80 -11.80 19.11
N GLU A 155 -2.84 -12.10 20.41
CA GLU A 155 -4.06 -12.49 21.10
C GLU A 155 -5.03 -11.32 21.25
N MET A 156 -4.51 -10.09 21.39
CA MET A 156 -5.30 -8.86 21.49
C MET A 156 -6.00 -8.46 20.17
N LEU A 157 -5.74 -9.16 19.06
CA LEU A 157 -6.49 -8.98 17.82
C LEU A 157 -7.96 -9.38 18.02
N VAL A 158 -8.87 -8.55 17.55
CA VAL A 158 -10.32 -8.83 17.53
C VAL A 158 -10.55 -10.13 16.76
N ALA A 159 -11.14 -11.11 17.44
CA ALA A 159 -11.65 -12.33 16.82
C ALA A 159 -13.10 -12.11 16.39
N ARG A 160 -13.63 -13.00 15.54
CA ARG A 160 -15.05 -12.97 15.16
C ARG A 160 -15.98 -13.15 16.36
N GLU A 161 -15.54 -13.92 17.36
CA GLU A 161 -16.27 -14.15 18.62
C GLU A 161 -16.45 -12.87 19.45
N ASP A 162 -15.57 -11.87 19.26
CA ASP A 162 -15.65 -10.57 19.95
C ASP A 162 -16.62 -9.60 19.25
N LEU A 163 -17.27 -10.01 18.15
CA LEU A 163 -18.16 -9.16 17.37
C LEU A 163 -19.61 -9.37 17.81
N GLU A 164 -20.31 -8.29 18.14
CA GLU A 164 -21.78 -8.29 18.24
C GLU A 164 -22.37 -8.78 16.90
N GLU A 165 -23.46 -9.55 16.92
CA GLU A 165 -24.08 -10.13 15.72
C GLU A 165 -24.22 -9.09 14.60
N GLU A 166 -23.67 -9.40 13.42
CA GLU A 166 -23.82 -8.54 12.24
C GLU A 166 -25.31 -8.44 11.89
N PRO A 167 -25.82 -7.25 11.50
CA PRO A 167 -27.22 -7.09 11.13
C PRO A 167 -27.62 -8.11 10.05
N GLU A 168 -28.81 -8.70 10.19
CA GLU A 168 -29.33 -9.72 9.26
C GLU A 168 -29.15 -9.29 7.79
N GLY A 169 -28.38 -10.08 7.03
CA GLY A 169 -28.14 -9.87 5.60
C GLY A 169 -26.69 -9.71 5.17
N VAL A 170 -25.74 -9.49 6.09
CA VAL A 170 -24.29 -9.48 5.76
C VAL A 170 -23.72 -10.89 5.94
N THR A 171 -23.81 -11.70 4.89
CA THR A 171 -23.16 -13.03 4.84
C THR A 171 -21.72 -12.95 4.31
N ASP A 172 -20.97 -11.90 4.63
CA ASP A 172 -19.58 -11.82 4.18
C ASP A 172 -18.70 -12.74 5.03
N ARG A 173 -18.61 -14.00 4.60
CA ARG A 173 -17.79 -15.03 5.27
C ARG A 173 -16.29 -14.85 5.03
N ARG A 174 -15.85 -13.77 4.36
CA ARG A 174 -14.42 -13.54 4.09
C ARG A 174 -13.60 -13.42 5.38
N PRO A 175 -12.35 -13.93 5.42
CA PRO A 175 -11.46 -13.72 6.54
C PRO A 175 -11.32 -12.22 6.86
N LEU A 176 -11.34 -11.86 8.14
CA LEU A 176 -11.15 -10.47 8.56
C LEU A 176 -9.73 -10.01 8.20
N GLY A 177 -9.62 -8.88 7.52
CA GLY A 177 -8.34 -8.26 7.23
C GLY A 177 -7.66 -7.75 8.51
N LEU A 178 -6.34 -7.55 8.48
CA LEU A 178 -5.58 -7.08 9.65
C LEU A 178 -6.15 -5.79 10.26
N ALA A 179 -6.56 -4.83 9.42
CA ALA A 179 -7.15 -3.57 9.88
C ALA A 179 -8.47 -3.79 10.64
N GLU A 180 -9.32 -4.71 10.18
CA GLU A 180 -10.61 -5.05 10.81
C GLU A 180 -10.43 -5.79 12.15
N ARG A 181 -9.24 -6.36 12.37
CA ARG A 181 -8.86 -7.09 13.59
C ARG A 181 -8.19 -6.19 14.63
N ILE A 182 -7.81 -4.97 14.30
CA ILE A 182 -7.21 -4.04 15.26
C ILE A 182 -8.30 -3.20 15.93
N ALA A 183 -8.37 -3.27 17.26
CA ALA A 183 -9.40 -2.61 18.07
C ALA A 183 -9.60 -1.13 17.71
N ALA A 184 -8.52 -0.34 17.69
CA ALA A 184 -8.61 1.09 17.46
C ALA A 184 -9.00 1.47 16.03
N LEU A 185 -8.72 0.64 15.02
CA LEU A 185 -9.18 0.88 13.66
C LEU A 185 -10.64 0.49 13.51
N ARG A 186 -11.01 -0.70 14.00
CA ARG A 186 -12.38 -1.22 13.93
C ARG A 186 -13.38 -0.30 14.61
N TRP A 187 -13.00 0.24 15.77
CA TRP A 187 -13.88 1.11 16.57
C TRP A 187 -13.59 2.60 16.38
N GLY A 188 -12.78 2.97 15.38
CA GLY A 188 -12.60 4.36 14.94
C GLY A 188 -11.87 5.28 15.91
N SER A 189 -11.04 4.74 16.81
CA SER A 189 -10.30 5.52 17.81
C SER A 189 -8.88 5.89 17.39
N ALA A 190 -8.36 5.36 16.27
CA ALA A 190 -7.05 5.73 15.73
C ALA A 190 -6.99 5.57 14.21
N THR A 191 -6.00 6.22 13.59
CA THR A 191 -5.62 5.98 12.19
C THR A 191 -4.48 4.96 12.08
N PRO A 192 -4.30 4.29 10.92
CA PRO A 192 -3.20 3.34 10.73
C PRO A 192 -1.81 3.91 11.06
N ILE A 193 -1.52 5.15 10.65
CA ILE A 193 -0.23 5.79 10.92
C ILE A 193 0.01 6.03 12.42
N GLN A 194 -1.03 6.34 13.20
CA GLN A 194 -0.90 6.51 14.65
C GLN A 194 -0.46 5.21 15.35
N LEU A 195 -0.91 4.06 14.85
CA LEU A 195 -0.51 2.75 15.37
C LEU A 195 0.95 2.44 15.05
N VAL A 196 1.39 2.70 13.81
CA VAL A 196 2.79 2.53 13.41
C VAL A 196 3.71 3.43 14.24
N LEU A 197 3.34 4.70 14.45
CA LEU A 197 4.08 5.62 15.32
C LEU A 197 4.13 5.13 16.78
N GLY A 198 3.01 4.61 17.28
CA GLY A 198 2.94 4.02 18.61
C GLY A 198 3.85 2.81 18.77
N ALA A 199 3.90 1.93 17.77
CA ALA A 199 4.79 0.76 17.75
C ALA A 199 6.26 1.15 17.61
N SER A 200 6.58 2.13 16.76
CA SER A 200 7.96 2.65 16.59
C SER A 200 8.51 3.24 17.89
N ARG A 201 7.65 3.83 18.73
CA ARG A 201 8.03 4.37 20.05
C ARG A 201 8.02 3.33 21.18
N ALA A 202 7.62 2.08 20.93
CA ALA A 202 7.48 1.03 21.93
C ALA A 202 8.83 0.37 22.33
N GLY A 203 9.88 1.18 22.48
CA GLY A 203 11.23 0.72 22.84
C GLY A 203 11.80 -0.29 21.85
N CYS A 204 11.61 -0.06 20.55
CA CYS A 204 12.26 -0.85 19.50
C CYS A 204 13.76 -0.53 19.44
N THR A 205 14.60 -1.51 19.07
CA THR A 205 15.97 -1.19 18.63
C THR A 205 15.92 -0.40 17.31
N PRO A 206 16.98 0.36 16.95
CA PRO A 206 17.01 1.07 15.67
C PRO A 206 16.77 0.15 14.46
N GLU A 207 17.27 -1.10 14.51
CA GLU A 207 17.06 -2.11 13.47
C GLU A 207 15.61 -2.60 13.41
N GLU A 208 15.00 -2.92 14.57
CA GLU A 208 13.58 -3.28 14.67
C GLU A 208 12.68 -2.16 14.10
N GLU A 209 13.01 -0.91 14.44
CA GLU A 209 12.23 0.25 14.00
C GLU A 209 12.42 0.54 12.51
N LEU A 210 13.65 0.43 11.99
CA LEU A 210 13.90 0.59 10.56
C LEU A 210 13.17 -0.50 9.77
N ALA A 211 13.19 -1.76 10.24
CA ALA A 211 12.44 -2.85 9.63
C ALA A 211 10.92 -2.60 9.66
N LEU A 212 10.36 -2.11 10.77
CA LEU A 212 8.94 -1.73 10.88
C LEU A 212 8.55 -0.68 9.83
N TRP A 213 9.34 0.39 9.70
CA TRP A 213 9.07 1.43 8.70
C TRP A 213 9.27 0.92 7.28
N ALA A 214 10.30 0.11 7.03
CA ALA A 214 10.56 -0.53 5.74
C ALA A 214 9.38 -1.41 5.31
N MET A 215 8.91 -2.30 6.18
CA MET A 215 7.73 -3.14 5.92
C MET A 215 6.47 -2.30 5.68
N THR A 216 6.29 -1.18 6.39
CA THR A 216 5.18 -0.24 6.15
C THR A 216 5.28 0.42 4.77
N VAL A 217 6.49 0.81 4.35
CA VAL A 217 6.74 1.37 3.00
C VAL A 217 6.54 0.32 1.93
N LEU A 218 7.01 -0.91 2.13
CA LEU A 218 6.84 -2.02 1.18
C LEU A 218 5.38 -2.51 1.11
N GLY A 219 4.63 -2.42 2.21
CA GLY A 219 3.25 -2.90 2.35
C GLY A 219 3.13 -4.41 2.47
N ARG A 220 3.84 -5.15 1.61
CA ARG A 220 3.99 -6.61 1.66
C ARG A 220 5.41 -6.98 1.24
N GLY A 221 5.84 -8.20 1.52
CA GLY A 221 7.15 -8.67 1.09
C GLY A 221 7.61 -9.94 1.79
N THR A 222 8.91 -10.18 1.72
CA THR A 222 9.58 -11.32 2.33
C THR A 222 10.67 -10.86 3.31
N ILE A 223 11.20 -11.79 4.08
CA ILE A 223 12.36 -11.52 4.94
C ILE A 223 13.57 -11.05 4.12
N ASP A 224 13.72 -11.45 2.85
CA ASP A 224 14.83 -11.04 1.99
C ASP A 224 14.83 -9.53 1.72
N ASP A 225 13.65 -8.90 1.69
CA ASP A 225 13.53 -7.45 1.59
C ASP A 225 14.15 -6.76 2.83
N VAL A 226 14.01 -7.37 4.00
CA VAL A 226 14.61 -6.87 5.27
C VAL A 226 16.10 -7.18 5.32
N ARG A 227 16.52 -8.37 4.84
CA ARG A 227 17.94 -8.75 4.72
C ARG A 227 18.70 -7.79 3.81
N ALA A 228 18.06 -7.30 2.74
CA ALA A 228 18.64 -6.30 1.85
C ALA A 228 18.97 -4.99 2.57
N LEU A 229 18.21 -4.62 3.59
CA LEU A 229 18.42 -3.39 4.36
C LEU A 229 19.39 -3.58 5.55
N LEU A 230 19.23 -4.65 6.33
CA LEU A 230 19.93 -4.81 7.60
C LEU A 230 21.07 -5.83 7.56
N GLY A 231 21.17 -6.61 6.49
CA GLY A 231 21.97 -7.82 6.42
C GLY A 231 21.31 -9.00 7.16
N ALA A 232 21.72 -10.23 6.83
CA ALA A 232 21.05 -11.46 7.28
C ALA A 232 20.84 -11.54 8.80
N ARG A 233 21.92 -11.44 9.59
CA ARG A 233 21.88 -11.63 11.05
C ARG A 233 21.02 -10.59 11.79
N ARG A 234 21.05 -9.33 11.35
CA ARG A 234 20.28 -8.25 11.99
C ARG A 234 18.82 -8.31 11.55
N ALA A 235 18.56 -8.65 10.29
CA ALA A 235 17.22 -8.84 9.76
C ALA A 235 16.48 -9.97 10.48
N GLU A 236 17.11 -11.13 10.70
CA GLU A 236 16.48 -12.27 11.41
C GLU A 236 16.09 -11.89 12.84
N LYS A 237 16.98 -11.23 13.59
CA LYS A 237 16.66 -10.74 14.94
C LYS A 237 15.50 -9.75 14.94
N ALA A 238 15.51 -8.79 14.03
CA ALA A 238 14.43 -7.80 13.91
C ALA A 238 13.11 -8.46 13.48
N TRP A 239 13.18 -9.43 12.57
CA TRP A 239 12.04 -10.20 12.07
C TRP A 239 11.36 -10.96 13.20
N ASP A 240 12.11 -11.75 13.97
CA ASP A 240 11.57 -12.55 15.08
C ASP A 240 10.98 -11.67 16.17
N ALA A 241 11.66 -10.56 16.51
CA ALA A 241 11.17 -9.59 17.48
C ALA A 241 9.85 -8.93 17.01
N LEU A 242 9.76 -8.53 15.74
CA LEU A 242 8.54 -7.94 15.18
C LEU A 242 7.42 -8.96 15.06
N ALA A 243 7.71 -10.20 14.66
CA ALA A 243 6.72 -11.28 14.54
C ALA A 243 6.05 -11.59 15.88
N ALA A 244 6.84 -11.62 16.96
CA ALA A 244 6.32 -11.91 18.29
C ALA A 244 5.44 -10.78 18.87
N ARG A 245 5.65 -9.52 18.44
CA ARG A 245 5.19 -8.35 19.21
C ARG A 245 4.43 -7.29 18.43
N CYS A 246 4.59 -7.25 17.12
CA CYS A 246 4.02 -6.22 16.27
C CYS A 246 3.13 -6.84 15.20
N PRO A 247 1.86 -7.15 15.52
CA PRO A 247 0.92 -7.68 14.53
C PRO A 247 0.70 -6.74 13.34
N LEU A 248 1.08 -5.45 13.47
CA LEU A 248 0.97 -4.44 12.41
C LEU A 248 1.78 -4.80 11.15
N VAL A 249 2.86 -5.57 11.27
CA VAL A 249 3.65 -6.00 10.09
C VAL A 249 3.08 -7.25 9.42
N GLY A 250 2.18 -7.98 10.10
CA GLY A 250 1.50 -9.14 9.52
C GLY A 250 2.44 -10.25 9.05
N ILE A 251 3.48 -10.55 9.83
CA ILE A 251 4.40 -11.66 9.54
C ILE A 251 3.65 -12.99 9.64
N SER A 252 3.71 -13.78 8.57
CA SER A 252 3.09 -15.11 8.48
C SER A 252 4.03 -16.16 9.10
N ALA A 253 3.54 -16.92 10.07
CA ALA A 253 4.32 -17.99 10.69
C ALA A 253 4.51 -19.14 9.69
N GLY A 254 5.70 -19.24 9.10
CA GLY A 254 6.11 -20.35 8.22
C GLY A 254 6.33 -19.98 6.74
N GLU A 255 5.90 -18.80 6.28
CA GLU A 255 6.00 -18.42 4.86
C GLU A 255 7.13 -17.43 4.56
N GLU A 256 7.94 -17.06 5.55
CA GLU A 256 8.99 -16.01 5.45
C GLU A 256 8.49 -14.71 4.78
N SER A 257 7.20 -14.44 4.92
CA SER A 257 6.46 -13.36 4.24
C SER A 257 5.75 -12.46 5.24
N PHE A 258 5.48 -11.23 4.83
CA PHE A 258 4.76 -10.25 5.62
C PHE A 258 3.74 -9.48 4.78
N ALA A 259 2.63 -9.11 5.42
CA ALA A 259 1.61 -8.23 4.86
C ALA A 259 1.24 -7.16 5.90
N ALA A 260 1.92 -6.02 5.83
CA ALA A 260 1.81 -4.95 6.78
C ALA A 260 0.48 -4.19 6.67
N LEU A 261 0.09 -3.55 7.77
CA LEU A 261 -1.05 -2.65 7.82
C LEU A 261 -0.90 -1.56 6.76
N SER A 262 -1.92 -1.40 5.92
CA SER A 262 -1.90 -0.44 4.82
C SER A 262 -1.87 1.00 5.36
N VAL A 263 -0.75 1.69 5.11
CA VAL A 263 -0.55 3.11 5.37
C VAL A 263 -0.17 3.81 4.07
N SER A 264 -0.70 5.01 3.83
CA SER A 264 -0.35 5.76 2.63
C SER A 264 1.08 6.32 2.74
N LEU A 265 1.81 6.36 1.62
CA LEU A 265 3.15 6.95 1.59
C LEU A 265 3.15 8.45 1.95
N GLY A 266 2.03 9.15 1.74
CA GLY A 266 1.84 10.53 2.18
C GLY A 266 1.86 10.66 3.71
N GLU A 267 1.16 9.79 4.42
CA GLU A 267 1.18 9.77 5.89
C GLU A 267 2.57 9.41 6.44
N VAL A 268 3.26 8.46 5.79
CA VAL A 268 4.65 8.09 6.13
C VAL A 268 5.59 9.28 5.93
N ARG A 269 5.42 10.05 4.84
CA ARG A 269 6.18 11.28 4.61
C ARG A 269 5.96 12.29 5.74
N ASP A 270 4.70 12.52 6.10
CA ASP A 270 4.32 13.61 7.01
C ASP A 270 4.78 13.32 8.46
N HIS A 271 4.84 12.06 8.86
CA HIS A 271 5.14 11.69 10.26
C HIS A 271 6.47 10.94 10.44
N GLY A 272 6.93 10.19 9.44
CA GLY A 272 8.06 9.26 9.55
C GLY A 272 9.38 9.77 8.96
N ARG A 273 9.36 10.77 8.07
CA ARG A 273 10.54 11.18 7.28
C ARG A 273 11.77 11.57 8.11
N ALA A 274 11.59 12.33 9.20
CA ALA A 274 12.70 12.72 10.08
C ALA A 274 13.24 11.52 10.86
N ARG A 275 12.35 10.62 11.30
CA ARG A 275 12.72 9.40 12.03
C ARG A 275 13.48 8.43 11.13
N LEU A 276 13.00 8.21 9.91
CA LEU A 276 13.68 7.41 8.88
C LEU A 276 15.10 7.90 8.60
N GLN A 277 15.33 9.22 8.59
CA GLN A 277 16.69 9.77 8.46
C GLN A 277 17.60 9.30 9.58
N ALA A 278 17.19 9.51 10.83
CA ALA A 278 17.98 9.15 12.00
C ALA A 278 18.23 7.63 12.08
N LEU A 279 17.22 6.82 11.75
CA LEU A 279 17.33 5.36 11.75
C LEU A 279 18.28 4.85 10.67
N ALA A 280 18.19 5.40 9.45
CA ALA A 280 19.09 5.03 8.36
C ALA A 280 20.55 5.31 8.72
N GLU A 281 20.85 6.50 9.25
CA GLU A 281 22.20 6.87 9.71
C GLU A 281 22.69 5.94 10.83
N THR A 282 21.83 5.61 11.80
CA THR A 282 22.16 4.71 12.91
C THR A 282 22.45 3.28 12.42
N CYS A 283 21.75 2.82 11.38
CA CYS A 283 21.92 1.48 10.81
C CYS A 283 23.08 1.37 9.81
N GLY A 284 23.80 2.46 9.53
CA GLY A 284 25.00 2.47 8.70
C GLY A 284 24.82 2.99 7.27
N PHE A 285 23.65 3.52 6.93
CA PHE A 285 23.42 4.19 5.64
C PHE A 285 23.96 5.63 5.67
N ALA A 286 24.38 6.15 4.52
CA ALA A 286 24.76 7.55 4.36
C ALA A 286 23.58 8.53 4.60
N GLY A 287 22.35 8.02 4.53
CA GLY A 287 21.12 8.72 4.86
C GLY A 287 19.89 7.96 4.39
N ARG A 288 18.71 8.57 4.55
CA ARG A 288 17.46 7.90 4.13
C ARG A 288 17.38 7.63 2.62
N GLU A 289 18.09 8.40 1.79
CA GLU A 289 18.04 8.21 0.33
C GLU A 289 18.52 6.82 -0.08
N GLU A 290 19.67 6.39 0.44
CA GLU A 290 20.24 5.07 0.18
C GLU A 290 19.32 3.94 0.65
N ALA A 291 18.72 4.08 1.84
CA ALA A 291 17.72 3.11 2.32
C ALA A 291 16.47 3.09 1.43
N MET A 292 16.01 4.25 0.94
CA MET A 292 14.86 4.31 0.03
C MET A 292 15.19 3.74 -1.35
N GLU A 293 16.42 3.84 -1.81
CA GLU A 293 16.88 3.23 -3.07
C GLU A 293 16.81 1.71 -3.00
N VAL A 294 17.30 1.11 -1.91
CA VAL A 294 17.18 -0.34 -1.67
C VAL A 294 15.71 -0.77 -1.65
N LEU A 295 14.85 -0.02 -0.95
CA LEU A 295 13.42 -0.32 -0.92
C LEU A 295 12.75 -0.16 -2.29
N ALA A 296 13.12 0.86 -3.06
CA ALA A 296 12.57 1.10 -4.39
C ALA A 296 13.01 0.02 -5.37
N GLU A 297 14.25 -0.46 -5.31
CA GLU A 297 14.75 -1.58 -6.09
C GLU A 297 13.95 -2.86 -5.79
N ARG A 298 13.75 -3.19 -4.51
CA ARG A 298 12.89 -4.32 -4.10
C ARG A 298 11.45 -4.18 -4.58
N LEU A 299 10.88 -2.98 -4.55
CA LEU A 299 9.55 -2.74 -5.10
C LEU A 299 9.51 -2.97 -6.62
N MET A 300 10.54 -2.53 -7.35
CA MET A 300 10.63 -2.70 -8.79
C MET A 300 10.82 -4.17 -9.21
N GLU A 301 11.68 -4.91 -8.49
CA GLU A 301 11.88 -6.35 -8.67
C GLU A 301 10.58 -7.14 -8.52
N ARG A 302 9.67 -6.69 -7.64
CA ARG A 302 8.41 -7.38 -7.33
C ARG A 302 7.22 -6.98 -8.20
N GLY A 303 7.38 -6.04 -9.13
CA GLY A 303 6.23 -5.58 -9.92
C GLY A 303 5.82 -4.14 -9.65
N GLU A 304 6.06 -3.63 -8.45
CA GLU A 304 5.39 -2.46 -7.87
C GLU A 304 6.09 -1.14 -8.20
N CYS A 305 6.37 -0.91 -9.48
CA CYS A 305 7.10 0.27 -9.97
C CYS A 305 6.43 1.59 -9.57
N GLY A 306 5.09 1.68 -9.60
CA GLY A 306 4.36 2.88 -9.17
C GLY A 306 4.62 3.22 -7.70
N ARG A 307 4.59 2.20 -6.83
CA ARG A 307 4.89 2.36 -5.40
C ARG A 307 6.37 2.72 -5.18
N ALA A 308 7.30 2.12 -5.93
CA ALA A 308 8.73 2.44 -5.88
C ALA A 308 9.00 3.92 -6.19
N VAL A 309 8.47 4.41 -7.31
CA VAL A 309 8.65 5.81 -7.73
C VAL A 309 7.96 6.77 -6.75
N SER A 310 6.77 6.41 -6.25
CA SER A 310 6.08 7.18 -5.22
C SER A 310 6.89 7.27 -3.92
N ALA A 311 7.51 6.17 -3.49
CA ALA A 311 8.35 6.14 -2.30
C ALA A 311 9.57 7.04 -2.46
N MET A 312 10.25 6.97 -3.61
CA MET A 312 11.35 7.89 -3.93
C MET A 312 10.90 9.35 -3.95
N THR A 313 9.78 9.66 -4.62
CA THR A 313 9.24 11.03 -4.74
C THR A 313 8.86 11.62 -3.38
N LEU A 314 8.23 10.81 -2.51
CA LEU A 314 7.68 11.27 -1.24
C LEU A 314 8.63 11.13 -0.06
N LEU A 315 9.58 10.22 -0.06
CA LEU A 315 10.42 9.93 1.11
C LEU A 315 11.88 10.33 0.91
N ALA A 316 12.43 10.23 -0.31
CA ALA A 316 13.79 10.67 -0.58
C ALA A 316 13.90 12.21 -0.54
N ARG A 317 15.14 12.73 -0.53
CA ARG A 317 15.41 14.16 -0.72
C ARG A 317 15.38 14.48 -2.22
N ARG A 318 14.95 15.69 -2.55
CA ARG A 318 14.90 16.20 -3.95
C ARG A 318 16.20 16.04 -4.74
N ARG A 319 17.35 16.11 -4.07
CA ARG A 319 18.67 15.89 -4.70
C ARG A 319 18.83 14.50 -5.32
N ALA A 320 18.12 13.50 -4.78
CA ALA A 320 18.21 12.12 -5.26
C ALA A 320 17.33 11.87 -6.50
N HIS A 321 16.30 12.68 -6.69
CA HIS A 321 15.28 12.44 -7.70
C HIS A 321 15.87 12.41 -9.11
N GLY A 322 16.74 13.36 -9.45
CA GLY A 322 17.28 13.50 -10.81
C GLY A 322 18.18 12.33 -11.22
N TRP A 323 19.07 11.89 -10.33
CA TRP A 323 19.98 10.78 -10.65
C TRP A 323 19.27 9.43 -10.58
N TRP A 324 18.36 9.22 -9.61
CA TRP A 324 17.58 7.99 -9.54
C TRP A 324 16.64 7.85 -10.73
N LEU A 325 16.00 8.95 -11.15
CA LEU A 325 15.18 8.99 -12.36
C LEU A 325 16.01 8.65 -13.61
N ALA A 326 17.26 9.12 -13.70
CA ALA A 326 18.13 8.79 -14.82
C ALA A 326 18.54 7.30 -14.83
N ALA A 327 18.77 6.70 -13.66
CA ALA A 327 19.17 5.30 -13.54
C ALA A 327 17.99 4.32 -13.72
N ASN A 328 16.85 4.60 -13.08
CA ASN A 328 15.74 3.65 -12.93
C ASN A 328 14.46 4.06 -13.67
N GLY A 329 14.39 5.29 -14.19
CA GLY A 329 13.15 5.85 -14.75
C GLY A 329 12.59 5.04 -15.92
N TRP A 330 13.44 4.56 -16.82
CA TRP A 330 13.00 3.72 -17.95
C TRP A 330 12.42 2.39 -17.48
N ALA A 331 13.07 1.75 -16.51
CA ALA A 331 12.60 0.51 -15.92
C ALA A 331 11.24 0.69 -15.24
N ALA A 332 11.09 1.76 -14.45
CA ALA A 332 9.83 2.09 -13.79
C ALA A 332 8.71 2.43 -14.79
N LEU A 333 9.03 3.19 -15.84
CA LEU A 333 8.09 3.54 -16.92
C LEU A 333 7.57 2.30 -17.65
N TRP A 334 8.46 1.37 -18.01
CA TRP A 334 8.05 0.12 -18.65
C TRP A 334 7.28 -0.79 -17.70
N GLY A 335 7.57 -0.73 -16.40
CA GLY A 335 6.77 -1.36 -15.34
C GLY A 335 5.41 -0.70 -15.05
N GLY A 336 4.98 0.29 -15.85
CA GLY A 336 3.65 0.90 -15.77
C GLY A 336 3.53 2.15 -14.88
N ALA A 337 4.63 2.66 -14.34
CA ALA A 337 4.64 3.80 -13.41
C ALA A 337 4.62 5.19 -14.10
N ALA A 338 3.92 5.34 -15.23
CA ALA A 338 4.00 6.54 -16.06
C ALA A 338 3.54 7.83 -15.34
N VAL A 339 2.54 7.72 -14.45
CA VAL A 339 2.05 8.88 -13.68
C VAL A 339 3.10 9.31 -12.68
N GLU A 340 3.61 8.36 -11.90
CA GLU A 340 4.56 8.57 -10.83
C GLU A 340 5.91 9.05 -11.38
N VAL A 341 6.35 8.55 -12.54
CA VAL A 341 7.55 9.02 -13.23
C VAL A 341 7.44 10.49 -13.61
N CYS A 342 6.27 10.95 -14.10
CA CYS A 342 6.05 12.37 -14.34
C CYS A 342 6.08 13.20 -13.05
N GLU A 343 5.49 12.70 -11.96
CA GLU A 343 5.51 13.37 -10.65
C GLU A 343 6.94 13.48 -10.09
N LEU A 344 7.73 12.42 -10.23
CA LEU A 344 9.14 12.42 -9.85
C LEU A 344 9.93 13.45 -10.68
N TYR A 345 9.70 13.49 -12.00
CA TYR A 345 10.31 14.50 -12.87
C TYR A 345 9.93 15.93 -12.47
N ASP A 346 8.66 16.19 -12.17
CA ASP A 346 8.18 17.50 -11.73
C ASP A 346 8.79 17.93 -10.39
N SER A 347 9.08 16.96 -9.51
CA SER A 347 9.71 17.20 -8.21
C SER A 347 11.23 17.38 -8.29
N ALA A 348 11.88 16.88 -9.35
CA ALA A 348 13.31 17.06 -9.60
C ALA A 348 13.60 18.50 -10.06
N THR A 349 14.84 18.97 -9.86
CA THR A 349 15.29 20.31 -10.28
C THR A 349 15.21 20.46 -11.81
N ARG A 350 14.11 21.08 -12.28
CA ARG A 350 13.75 21.22 -13.71
C ARG A 350 14.86 21.75 -14.61
N THR A 351 15.69 22.67 -14.13
CA THR A 351 16.76 23.30 -14.91
C THR A 351 17.89 22.34 -15.30
N GLN A 352 18.19 21.32 -14.49
CA GLN A 352 19.23 20.33 -14.83
C GLN A 352 18.66 19.17 -15.68
N MET A 353 17.39 18.84 -15.51
CA MET A 353 16.74 17.72 -16.21
C MET A 353 16.27 18.09 -17.61
N ALA A 354 15.85 19.34 -17.85
CA ALA A 354 15.35 19.76 -19.16
C ALA A 354 16.42 19.70 -20.27
N ALA A 355 17.70 19.77 -19.92
CA ALA A 355 18.83 19.70 -20.85
C ALA A 355 19.23 18.26 -21.24
N ARG A 356 18.59 17.25 -20.64
CA ARG A 356 18.91 15.82 -20.81
C ARG A 356 17.94 15.17 -21.81
N ALA A 357 18.44 14.88 -23.02
CA ALA A 357 17.65 14.32 -24.12
C ALA A 357 17.05 12.94 -23.77
N ASP A 358 17.83 12.08 -23.11
CA ASP A 358 17.42 10.79 -22.55
C ASP A 358 16.19 10.89 -21.65
N ILE A 359 16.20 11.86 -20.72
CA ILE A 359 15.09 12.08 -19.80
C ILE A 359 13.88 12.65 -20.56
N ASN A 360 14.07 13.57 -21.49
CA ASN A 360 12.97 14.12 -22.29
C ASN A 360 12.27 13.03 -23.13
N ALA A 361 13.02 12.10 -23.75
CA ALA A 361 12.45 10.97 -24.47
C ALA A 361 11.63 10.03 -23.56
N MET A 362 12.12 9.77 -22.34
CA MET A 362 11.40 8.99 -21.34
C MET A 362 10.10 9.66 -20.90
N ILE A 363 10.15 10.97 -20.63
CA ILE A 363 8.96 11.73 -20.22
C ILE A 363 7.96 11.88 -21.37
N ALA A 364 8.41 11.92 -22.62
CA ALA A 364 7.53 11.84 -23.79
C ALA A 364 6.70 10.55 -23.79
N TRP A 365 7.34 9.40 -23.57
CA TRP A 365 6.65 8.13 -23.40
C TRP A 365 5.71 8.13 -22.19
N ALA A 366 6.13 8.66 -21.04
CA ALA A 366 5.25 8.75 -19.86
C ALA A 366 3.96 9.54 -20.16
N TRP A 367 4.05 10.66 -20.87
CA TRP A 367 2.87 11.42 -21.31
C TRP A 367 2.05 10.67 -22.37
N ALA A 368 2.70 9.92 -23.25
CA ALA A 368 2.02 9.09 -24.24
C ALA A 368 1.17 8.00 -23.58
N GLN A 369 1.73 7.29 -22.59
CA GLN A 369 1.00 6.28 -21.82
C GLN A 369 -0.19 6.87 -21.03
N ARG A 370 -0.10 8.15 -20.65
CA ARG A 370 -1.16 8.91 -19.97
C ARG A 370 -2.21 9.51 -20.93
N GLY A 371 -2.03 9.35 -22.24
CA GLY A 371 -2.91 9.90 -23.28
C GLY A 371 -2.80 11.41 -23.51
N ASP A 372 -1.79 12.09 -22.96
CA ASP A 372 -1.58 13.53 -23.19
C ASP A 372 -0.73 13.76 -24.44
N ARG A 373 -1.40 13.78 -25.60
CA ARG A 373 -0.74 13.85 -26.91
C ARG A 373 0.13 15.09 -27.08
N ALA A 374 -0.35 16.24 -26.61
CA ALA A 374 0.33 17.52 -26.76
C ALA A 374 1.66 17.55 -25.98
N ARG A 375 1.64 17.11 -24.72
CA ARG A 375 2.87 17.06 -23.90
C ARG A 375 3.84 15.99 -24.40
N ALA A 376 3.33 14.84 -24.81
CA ALA A 376 4.17 13.78 -25.37
C ALA A 376 4.98 14.26 -26.60
N VAL A 377 4.31 14.89 -27.57
CA VAL A 377 4.98 15.46 -28.76
C VAL A 377 5.95 16.57 -28.38
N GLN A 378 5.58 17.47 -27.44
CA GLN A 378 6.46 18.54 -26.99
C GLN A 378 7.78 18.01 -26.40
N PHE A 379 7.71 17.00 -25.52
CA PHE A 379 8.91 16.42 -24.91
C PHE A 379 9.73 15.61 -25.91
N ALA A 380 9.08 14.90 -26.84
CA ALA A 380 9.77 14.19 -27.91
C ALA A 380 10.57 15.16 -28.79
N GLN A 381 9.98 16.27 -29.21
CA GLN A 381 10.66 17.30 -30.01
C GLN A 381 11.88 17.89 -29.30
N ARG A 382 11.81 18.13 -27.98
CA ARG A 382 12.97 18.58 -27.20
C ARG A 382 14.13 17.60 -27.22
N SER A 383 13.82 16.29 -27.23
CA SER A 383 14.84 15.27 -27.40
C SER A 383 15.39 15.31 -28.82
N LEU A 384 14.54 15.29 -29.85
CA LEU A 384 14.96 15.23 -31.26
C LEU A 384 15.89 16.38 -31.69
N VAL A 385 15.68 17.59 -31.15
CA VAL A 385 16.47 18.79 -31.50
C VAL A 385 17.76 18.90 -30.67
N SER A 386 17.94 18.07 -29.64
CA SER A 386 19.11 18.16 -28.76
C SER A 386 20.37 17.62 -29.44
N GLU A 387 21.45 18.40 -29.42
CA GLU A 387 22.79 18.00 -29.88
C GLU A 387 23.39 16.84 -29.07
N ARG A 388 22.86 16.56 -27.88
CA ARG A 388 23.31 15.47 -27.00
C ARG A 388 22.54 14.17 -27.20
N SER A 389 21.72 14.09 -28.25
CA SER A 389 20.91 12.92 -28.53
C SER A 389 21.77 11.79 -29.08
N THR A 390 21.61 10.60 -28.50
CA THR A 390 22.11 9.37 -29.09
C THR A 390 21.06 8.78 -30.04
N PRO A 391 21.43 7.90 -30.99
CA PRO A 391 20.48 7.20 -31.86
C PRO A 391 19.34 6.55 -31.07
N ARG A 392 19.64 5.94 -29.92
CA ARG A 392 18.64 5.39 -28.99
C ARG A 392 17.61 6.42 -28.54
N THR A 393 18.06 7.62 -28.12
CA THR A 393 17.16 8.68 -27.66
C THR A 393 16.32 9.26 -28.78
N VAL A 394 16.91 9.44 -29.97
CA VAL A 394 16.19 9.89 -31.18
C VAL A 394 15.10 8.89 -31.54
N LEU A 395 15.45 7.60 -31.63
CA LEU A 395 14.52 6.53 -31.93
C LEU A 395 13.39 6.46 -30.90
N SER A 396 13.72 6.52 -29.61
CA SER A 396 12.74 6.49 -28.53
C SER A 396 11.77 7.67 -28.58
N ALA A 397 12.28 8.88 -28.83
CA ALA A 397 11.47 10.10 -28.93
C ALA A 397 10.58 10.09 -30.18
N ALA A 398 11.11 9.66 -31.33
CA ALA A 398 10.35 9.53 -32.56
C ALA A 398 9.20 8.53 -32.43
N LEU A 399 9.46 7.38 -31.81
CA LEU A 399 8.42 6.38 -31.51
C LEU A 399 7.34 6.91 -30.58
N ALA A 400 7.71 7.62 -29.50
CA ALA A 400 6.74 8.23 -28.59
C ALA A 400 5.85 9.26 -29.30
N ALA A 401 6.43 10.10 -30.17
CA ALA A 401 5.69 11.09 -30.95
C ALA A 401 4.84 10.47 -32.05
N TRP A 402 5.29 9.39 -32.68
CA TRP A 402 4.51 8.65 -33.68
C TRP A 402 3.23 8.08 -33.05
N GLU A 403 3.37 7.48 -31.87
CA GLU A 403 2.28 6.80 -31.18
C GLU A 403 1.07 7.72 -30.95
N VAL A 404 1.33 8.89 -30.39
CA VAL A 404 0.30 9.89 -30.05
C VAL A 404 0.06 10.94 -31.12
N GLY A 405 0.90 10.98 -32.15
CA GLY A 405 0.89 11.99 -33.19
C GLY A 405 -0.32 11.88 -34.11
N ASN A 406 -0.69 13.00 -34.74
CA ASN A 406 -1.62 12.98 -35.85
C ASN A 406 -0.94 12.38 -37.11
N ALA A 407 -1.69 12.18 -38.20
CA ALA A 407 -1.16 11.59 -39.43
C ALA A 407 0.07 12.32 -40.00
N ALA A 408 0.13 13.66 -39.87
CA ALA A 408 1.28 14.44 -40.33
C ALA A 408 2.52 14.21 -39.44
N THR A 409 2.33 14.21 -38.12
CA THR A 409 3.39 13.88 -37.15
C THR A 409 3.89 12.46 -37.36
N ARG A 410 3.00 11.49 -37.60
CA ARG A 410 3.39 10.09 -37.86
C ARG A 410 4.30 9.96 -39.07
N ARG A 411 3.94 10.54 -40.21
CA ARG A 411 4.80 10.53 -41.41
C ARG A 411 6.17 11.16 -41.18
N ALA A 412 6.23 12.31 -40.50
CA ALA A 412 7.50 12.95 -40.17
C ALA A 412 8.36 12.09 -39.24
N MET A 413 7.74 11.41 -38.27
CA MET A 413 8.45 10.50 -37.37
C MET A 413 8.88 9.20 -38.08
N GLU A 414 8.12 8.70 -39.05
CA GLU A 414 8.51 7.55 -39.88
C GLU A 414 9.79 7.85 -40.68
N GLU A 415 9.91 9.05 -41.27
CA GLU A 415 11.15 9.49 -41.93
C GLU A 415 12.32 9.54 -40.94
N THR A 416 12.08 10.08 -39.74
CA THR A 416 13.08 10.17 -38.67
C THR A 416 13.53 8.78 -38.20
N VAL A 417 12.58 7.85 -38.01
CA VAL A 417 12.84 6.46 -37.62
C VAL A 417 13.62 5.73 -38.71
N ALA A 418 13.24 5.90 -39.99
CA ALA A 418 13.94 5.29 -41.11
C ALA A 418 15.39 5.77 -41.23
N SER A 419 15.64 7.08 -41.06
CA SER A 419 16.98 7.66 -41.05
C SER A 419 17.81 7.08 -39.89
N CYS A 420 17.24 7.03 -38.68
CA CYS A 420 17.93 6.52 -37.51
C CYS A 420 18.26 5.02 -37.63
N LEU A 421 17.35 4.21 -38.19
CA LEU A 421 17.62 2.79 -38.44
C LEU A 421 18.71 2.58 -39.51
N ALA A 422 18.72 3.38 -40.57
CA ALA A 422 19.76 3.31 -41.61
C ALA A 422 21.16 3.64 -41.05
N GLU A 423 21.25 4.63 -40.15
CA GLU A 423 22.48 4.95 -39.44
C GLU A 423 22.94 3.80 -38.53
N LEU A 424 22.02 3.15 -37.82
CA LEU A 424 22.31 2.01 -36.96
C LEU A 424 22.76 0.76 -37.74
N ASP A 425 22.16 0.50 -38.91
CA ASP A 425 22.54 -0.61 -39.79
C ASP A 425 23.91 -0.37 -40.48
N GLY A 426 24.24 0.89 -40.79
CA GLY A 426 25.51 1.27 -41.43
C GLY A 426 26.73 1.30 -40.49
N ALA A 427 26.51 1.45 -39.17
CA ALA A 427 27.56 1.62 -38.18
C ALA A 427 28.31 0.32 -37.77
N GLY A 428 28.09 -0.81 -38.46
CA GLY A 428 28.88 -2.03 -38.28
C GLY A 428 28.82 -2.57 -36.85
N GLY A 429 27.68 -3.11 -36.45
CA GLY A 429 27.55 -3.92 -35.24
C GLY A 429 28.02 -3.22 -33.97
N VAL A 430 27.44 -2.05 -33.65
CA VAL A 430 27.54 -1.46 -32.31
C VAL A 430 27.14 -2.54 -31.31
N GLU A 431 28.03 -2.86 -30.36
CA GLU A 431 27.71 -3.64 -29.17
C GLU A 431 26.39 -3.09 -28.62
N ARG A 432 25.31 -3.85 -28.82
CA ARG A 432 23.95 -3.33 -28.66
C ARG A 432 23.78 -2.90 -27.21
N GLU A 433 23.77 -1.59 -26.98
CA GLU A 433 23.36 -1.01 -25.70
C GLU A 433 22.07 -1.71 -25.22
N ASP A 434 22.04 -2.11 -23.94
CA ASP A 434 20.93 -2.84 -23.33
C ASP A 434 19.57 -2.19 -23.65
N GLY A 435 18.74 -2.83 -24.48
CA GLY A 435 17.41 -2.36 -24.86
C GLY A 435 17.26 -1.66 -26.22
N LEU A 436 18.36 -1.44 -26.97
CA LEU A 436 18.29 -0.86 -28.31
C LEU A 436 17.65 -1.85 -29.31
N ALA A 437 17.94 -3.16 -29.15
CA ALA A 437 17.45 -4.21 -30.03
C ALA A 437 15.91 -4.28 -30.06
N GLU A 438 15.27 -4.14 -28.91
CA GLU A 438 13.81 -4.21 -28.79
C GLU A 438 13.12 -2.96 -29.35
N LEU A 439 13.72 -1.77 -29.17
CA LEU A 439 13.22 -0.54 -29.79
C LEU A 439 13.32 -0.59 -31.32
N VAL A 440 14.36 -1.24 -31.85
CA VAL A 440 14.52 -1.48 -33.30
C VAL A 440 13.40 -2.37 -33.84
N VAL A 441 12.95 -3.38 -33.09
CA VAL A 441 11.79 -4.20 -33.49
C VAL A 441 10.52 -3.35 -33.57
N VAL A 442 10.24 -2.53 -32.56
CA VAL A 442 9.08 -1.62 -32.56
C VAL A 442 9.17 -0.64 -33.74
N ALA A 443 10.35 -0.09 -34.00
CA ALA A 443 10.61 0.84 -35.09
C ALA A 443 10.37 0.24 -36.47
N HIS A 444 10.83 -0.99 -36.71
CA HIS A 444 10.54 -1.70 -37.96
C HIS A 444 9.05 -1.99 -38.12
N GLY A 445 8.33 -2.35 -37.04
CA GLY A 445 6.88 -2.53 -37.07
C GLY A 445 6.13 -1.24 -37.42
N VAL A 446 6.53 -0.11 -36.83
CA VAL A 446 5.99 1.22 -37.14
C VAL A 446 6.19 1.58 -38.62
N LEU A 447 7.40 1.36 -39.16
CA LEU A 447 7.67 1.59 -40.58
C LEU A 447 6.84 0.70 -41.49
N ALA A 448 6.68 -0.58 -41.13
CA ALA A 448 5.87 -1.51 -41.91
C ALA A 448 4.42 -1.04 -41.96
N LEU A 449 3.87 -0.56 -40.83
CA LEU A 449 2.53 0.01 -40.78
C LEU A 449 2.38 1.28 -41.63
N GLY A 450 3.33 2.21 -41.54
CA GLY A 450 3.30 3.46 -42.32
C GLY A 450 3.40 3.22 -43.83
N ARG A 451 4.12 2.17 -44.26
CA ARG A 451 4.34 1.83 -45.66
C ARG A 451 3.33 0.84 -46.24
N GLY A 452 2.52 0.21 -45.40
CA GLY A 452 1.63 -0.89 -45.80
C GLY A 452 2.38 -2.19 -46.11
N ASP A 453 3.56 -2.38 -45.54
CA ASP A 453 4.33 -3.62 -45.66
C ASP A 453 3.76 -4.73 -44.74
N ASP A 454 4.20 -5.97 -44.96
CA ASP A 454 3.79 -7.11 -44.13
C ASP A 454 4.41 -7.06 -42.72
N VAL A 455 3.64 -6.51 -41.78
CA VAL A 455 4.02 -6.35 -40.36
C VAL A 455 4.42 -7.68 -39.71
N LEU A 456 3.78 -8.80 -40.08
CA LEU A 456 4.11 -10.12 -39.53
C LEU A 456 5.46 -10.62 -40.04
N ALA A 457 5.75 -10.45 -41.33
CA ALA A 457 7.06 -10.82 -41.89
C ALA A 457 8.19 -9.96 -41.32
N VAL A 458 7.95 -8.65 -41.15
CA VAL A 458 8.92 -7.72 -40.55
C VAL A 458 9.16 -8.07 -39.08
N TRP A 459 8.10 -8.35 -38.31
CA TRP A 459 8.23 -8.80 -36.93
C TRP A 459 8.99 -10.13 -36.85
N ALA A 460 8.60 -11.13 -37.65
CA ALA A 460 9.21 -12.47 -37.62
C ALA A 460 10.70 -12.45 -38.00
N SER A 461 11.09 -11.65 -39.01
CA SER A 461 12.48 -11.52 -39.45
C SER A 461 13.38 -10.83 -38.42
N ARG A 462 12.83 -9.90 -37.62
CA ARG A 462 13.59 -9.14 -36.62
C ARG A 462 13.60 -9.78 -35.23
N VAL A 463 12.54 -10.51 -34.90
CA VAL A 463 12.42 -11.20 -33.61
C VAL A 463 13.10 -12.58 -33.64
N GLY A 464 13.05 -13.33 -34.76
CA GLY A 464 13.87 -14.53 -35.01
C GLY A 464 13.73 -15.69 -33.99
N GLU A 465 14.06 -16.93 -34.37
CA GLU A 465 13.83 -18.19 -33.59
C GLU A 465 14.49 -18.27 -32.19
N ALA A 466 15.34 -17.31 -31.82
CA ALA A 466 16.29 -17.46 -30.71
C ALA A 466 15.96 -16.70 -29.40
N LEU A 467 14.87 -15.93 -29.33
CA LEU A 467 14.54 -15.20 -28.11
C LEU A 467 13.74 -16.09 -27.15
N ASP A 468 14.28 -16.37 -25.97
CA ASP A 468 13.48 -16.88 -24.86
C ASP A 468 12.63 -15.72 -24.31
N TRP A 469 11.35 -15.74 -24.67
CA TRP A 469 10.37 -14.72 -24.30
C TRP A 469 10.04 -14.72 -22.81
N GLY A 470 10.30 -15.83 -22.11
CA GLY A 470 10.03 -16.01 -20.69
C GLY A 470 11.24 -15.77 -19.79
N SER A 471 12.46 -15.71 -20.34
CA SER A 471 13.69 -15.41 -19.59
C SER A 471 14.31 -14.06 -19.93
N GLY A 472 15.12 -13.57 -18.99
CA GLY A 472 15.68 -12.22 -19.01
C GLY A 472 15.07 -11.33 -17.94
N SER A 473 15.48 -10.06 -17.93
CA SER A 473 14.93 -9.08 -16.99
C SER A 473 13.47 -8.78 -17.33
N ARG A 474 12.67 -8.38 -16.33
CA ARG A 474 11.28 -7.94 -16.53
C ARG A 474 11.17 -6.87 -17.63
N ILE A 475 12.13 -5.96 -17.69
CA ILE A 475 12.14 -4.85 -18.66
C ILE A 475 12.25 -5.37 -20.09
N ASP A 476 13.05 -6.41 -20.31
CA ASP A 476 13.24 -7.00 -21.64
C ASP A 476 11.95 -7.70 -22.09
N VAL A 477 11.29 -8.41 -21.17
CA VAL A 477 9.98 -9.03 -21.43
C VAL A 477 8.93 -7.97 -21.77
N GLU A 478 8.85 -6.88 -20.99
CA GLU A 478 7.93 -5.76 -21.26
C GLU A 478 8.19 -5.11 -22.63
N ARG A 479 9.45 -4.90 -23.01
CA ARG A 479 9.81 -4.32 -24.31
C ARG A 479 9.46 -5.25 -25.49
N ARG A 480 9.70 -6.56 -25.35
CA ARG A 480 9.31 -7.55 -26.37
C ARG A 480 7.79 -7.62 -26.53
N LEU A 481 7.06 -7.60 -25.43
CA LEU A 481 5.60 -7.55 -25.42
C LEU A 481 5.06 -6.25 -26.03
N LEU A 482 5.75 -5.13 -25.88
CA LEU A 482 5.40 -3.89 -26.58
C LEU A 482 5.53 -4.03 -28.11
N GLY A 483 6.60 -4.67 -28.60
CA GLY A 483 6.75 -4.97 -30.02
C GLY A 483 5.68 -5.93 -30.54
N ALA A 484 5.32 -6.94 -29.73
CA ALA A 484 4.21 -7.85 -30.06
C ALA A 484 2.87 -7.11 -30.12
N ALA A 485 2.61 -6.21 -29.17
CA ALA A 485 1.41 -5.38 -29.17
C ALA A 485 1.32 -4.50 -30.41
N ALA A 486 2.42 -3.85 -30.82
CA ALA A 486 2.45 -3.04 -32.03
C ALA A 486 2.13 -3.86 -33.29
N ALA A 487 2.61 -5.11 -33.36
CA ALA A 487 2.29 -6.01 -34.48
C ALA A 487 0.80 -6.41 -34.47
N LEU A 488 0.24 -6.79 -33.32
CA LEU A 488 -1.17 -7.17 -33.17
C LEU A 488 -2.12 -6.01 -33.47
N GLU A 489 -1.83 -4.83 -32.93
CA GLU A 489 -2.61 -3.61 -33.19
C GLU A 489 -2.49 -3.16 -34.65
N GLY A 490 -1.34 -3.39 -35.28
CA GLY A 490 -1.15 -3.17 -36.70
C GLY A 490 -2.03 -4.08 -37.58
N LEU A 491 -2.16 -5.35 -37.20
CA LEU A 491 -3.08 -6.29 -37.85
C LEU A 491 -4.55 -5.89 -37.60
N GLU A 492 -4.87 -5.41 -36.40
CA GLU A 492 -6.20 -4.86 -36.10
C GLU A 492 -6.52 -3.65 -37.00
N ALA A 493 -5.57 -2.72 -37.16
CA ALA A 493 -5.72 -1.51 -37.98
C ALA A 493 -5.88 -1.79 -39.48
N THR A 494 -5.30 -2.88 -39.98
CA THR A 494 -5.47 -3.34 -41.37
C THR A 494 -6.74 -4.15 -41.59
N GLY A 495 -7.52 -4.43 -40.53
CA GLY A 495 -8.73 -5.25 -40.58
C GLY A 495 -8.47 -6.75 -40.57
N ALA A 496 -7.20 -7.18 -40.53
CA ALA A 496 -6.78 -8.58 -40.53
C ALA A 496 -7.28 -9.37 -39.30
N LEU A 497 -7.52 -8.70 -38.18
CA LEU A 497 -8.06 -9.29 -36.94
C LEU A 497 -9.48 -8.79 -36.60
N GLY A 498 -10.21 -8.22 -37.57
CA GLY A 498 -11.56 -7.69 -37.40
C GLY A 498 -12.69 -8.67 -37.74
N ALA A 499 -13.94 -8.26 -37.54
CA ALA A 499 -15.13 -9.04 -37.96
C ALA A 499 -15.17 -9.16 -39.49
N GLY A 500 -14.86 -10.37 -40.01
CA GLY A 500 -14.63 -10.61 -41.43
C GLY A 500 -13.16 -10.85 -41.81
N ALA A 501 -12.31 -11.13 -40.82
CA ALA A 501 -10.88 -11.42 -40.97
C ALA A 501 -10.58 -12.36 -42.16
N ASP A 502 -9.53 -12.00 -42.90
CA ASP A 502 -9.06 -12.77 -44.04
C ASP A 502 -8.55 -14.14 -43.57
N THR A 503 -9.26 -15.22 -43.92
CA THR A 503 -8.89 -16.60 -43.59
C THR A 503 -7.49 -16.99 -44.08
N ALA A 504 -6.90 -16.23 -45.03
CA ALA A 504 -5.53 -16.41 -45.47
C ALA A 504 -4.49 -16.16 -44.37
N ILE A 505 -4.81 -15.33 -43.37
CA ILE A 505 -3.90 -14.99 -42.27
C ILE A 505 -3.88 -16.08 -41.19
N ALA A 506 -4.96 -16.88 -41.09
CA ALA A 506 -5.15 -17.94 -40.11
C ALA A 506 -4.06 -19.02 -40.09
N GLY A 507 -3.47 -19.30 -41.26
CA GLY A 507 -2.45 -20.34 -41.43
C GLY A 507 -1.02 -19.84 -41.35
N ARG A 508 -0.80 -18.54 -41.10
CA ARG A 508 0.55 -17.97 -41.13
C ARG A 508 1.36 -18.40 -39.91
N PRO A 509 2.51 -19.08 -40.10
CA PRO A 509 3.33 -19.52 -38.97
C PRO A 509 3.83 -18.34 -38.12
N GLU A 510 3.97 -17.16 -38.72
CA GLU A 510 4.37 -15.95 -38.00
C GLU A 510 3.31 -15.50 -36.98
N LEU A 511 2.02 -15.57 -37.32
CA LEU A 511 0.93 -15.19 -36.43
C LEU A 511 0.80 -16.18 -35.27
N VAL A 512 0.80 -17.49 -35.58
CA VAL A 512 0.76 -18.55 -34.57
C VAL A 512 1.90 -18.37 -33.56
N ARG A 513 3.09 -18.04 -34.07
CA ARG A 513 4.28 -17.82 -33.28
C ARG A 513 4.20 -16.55 -32.43
N LEU A 514 3.75 -15.43 -33.00
CA LEU A 514 3.53 -14.18 -32.28
C LEU A 514 2.62 -14.40 -31.07
N VAL A 515 1.43 -14.99 -31.30
CA VAL A 515 0.46 -15.28 -30.26
C VAL A 515 1.04 -16.22 -29.20
N ALA A 516 1.62 -17.36 -29.60
CA ALA A 516 2.20 -18.32 -28.66
C ALA A 516 3.32 -17.73 -27.80
N CYS A 517 4.20 -16.90 -28.37
CA CYS A 517 5.26 -16.22 -27.62
C CYS A 517 4.70 -15.17 -26.65
N SER A 518 3.70 -14.40 -27.05
CA SER A 518 3.04 -13.42 -26.17
C SER A 518 2.35 -14.09 -24.99
N HIS A 519 1.62 -15.19 -25.20
CA HIS A 519 1.00 -15.95 -24.10
C HIS A 519 2.04 -16.45 -23.10
N ARG A 520 3.09 -17.14 -23.57
CA ARG A 520 4.15 -17.64 -22.68
C ARG A 520 4.81 -16.54 -21.86
N ALA A 521 5.07 -15.38 -22.47
CA ALA A 521 5.63 -14.25 -21.76
C ALA A 521 4.67 -13.70 -20.70
N LEU A 522 3.39 -13.51 -21.04
CA LEU A 522 2.37 -13.01 -20.11
C LEU A 522 2.14 -13.96 -18.94
N ASP A 523 2.05 -15.26 -19.21
CA ASP A 523 1.89 -16.29 -18.18
C ASP A 523 3.12 -16.30 -17.26
N ALA A 524 4.33 -16.26 -17.81
CA ALA A 524 5.56 -16.21 -17.01
C ALA A 524 5.69 -14.94 -16.13
N LEU A 525 5.11 -13.81 -16.54
CA LEU A 525 5.05 -12.61 -15.69
C LEU A 525 4.09 -12.84 -14.51
N VAL A 526 2.91 -13.40 -14.77
CA VAL A 526 1.88 -13.61 -13.74
C VAL A 526 2.26 -14.74 -12.79
N GLU A 527 2.88 -15.81 -13.27
CA GLU A 527 3.42 -16.91 -12.44
C GLU A 527 4.48 -16.43 -11.45
N ARG A 528 5.28 -15.43 -11.83
CA ARG A 528 6.25 -14.75 -10.94
C ARG A 528 5.59 -13.76 -9.97
N GLY A 529 4.26 -13.60 -10.03
CA GLY A 529 3.50 -12.68 -9.20
C GLY A 529 3.65 -11.21 -9.59
N TRP A 530 4.19 -10.91 -10.77
CA TRP A 530 4.40 -9.54 -11.22
C TRP A 530 3.12 -8.94 -11.81
N SER A 531 2.93 -7.64 -11.58
CA SER A 531 1.91 -6.86 -12.27
C SER A 531 2.26 -6.65 -13.75
N LEU A 532 1.24 -6.54 -14.59
CA LEU A 532 1.41 -6.22 -16.00
C LEU A 532 1.93 -4.78 -16.13
N GLY A 533 3.15 -4.62 -16.64
CA GLY A 533 3.68 -3.32 -17.04
C GLY A 533 3.03 -2.83 -18.34
N PHE A 534 3.65 -1.84 -18.97
CA PHE A 534 3.05 -1.17 -20.12
C PHE A 534 2.94 -2.07 -21.37
N GLY A 535 4.02 -2.79 -21.71
CA GLY A 535 4.05 -3.64 -22.90
C GLY A 535 3.18 -4.88 -22.72
N ALA A 536 3.26 -5.51 -21.55
CA ALA A 536 2.43 -6.65 -21.18
C ALA A 536 0.94 -6.28 -21.16
N TYR A 537 0.57 -5.14 -20.59
CA TYR A 537 -0.80 -4.64 -20.62
C TYR A 537 -1.31 -4.47 -22.06
N ARG A 538 -0.52 -3.85 -22.95
CA ARG A 538 -0.95 -3.63 -24.34
C ARG A 538 -1.09 -4.93 -25.11
N ALA A 539 -0.12 -5.84 -24.98
CA ALA A 539 -0.17 -7.13 -25.62
C ALA A 539 -1.38 -7.93 -25.15
N ALA A 540 -1.62 -7.99 -23.84
CA ALA A 540 -2.79 -8.66 -23.26
C ALA A 540 -4.10 -8.02 -23.75
N ALA A 541 -4.20 -6.68 -23.75
CA ALA A 541 -5.38 -5.98 -24.24
C ALA A 541 -5.63 -6.21 -25.75
N ALA A 542 -4.59 -6.27 -26.57
CA ALA A 542 -4.70 -6.56 -27.99
C ALA A 542 -5.15 -8.02 -28.24
N LEU A 543 -4.58 -8.98 -27.50
CA LEU A 543 -4.99 -10.38 -27.55
C LEU A 543 -6.43 -10.58 -27.05
N GLU A 544 -6.86 -9.85 -26.02
CA GLU A 544 -8.24 -9.89 -25.51
C GLU A 544 -9.23 -9.40 -26.57
N ARG A 545 -8.94 -8.28 -27.24
CA ARG A 545 -9.77 -7.76 -28.34
C ARG A 545 -9.84 -8.71 -29.53
N ALA A 546 -8.71 -9.34 -29.87
CA ALA A 546 -8.63 -10.30 -30.98
C ALA A 546 -9.16 -11.70 -30.60
N GLY A 547 -9.55 -11.94 -29.35
CA GLY A 547 -9.77 -13.28 -28.79
C GLY A 547 -10.82 -14.12 -29.53
N GLU A 548 -11.93 -13.52 -29.96
CA GLU A 548 -12.98 -14.23 -30.72
C GLU A 548 -12.48 -14.67 -32.10
N VAL A 549 -11.71 -13.80 -32.76
CA VAL A 549 -11.11 -14.10 -34.06
C VAL A 549 -10.04 -15.17 -33.90
N LEU A 550 -9.11 -15.01 -32.94
CA LEU A 550 -8.04 -15.96 -32.67
C LEU A 550 -8.57 -17.36 -32.33
N GLU A 551 -9.63 -17.47 -31.51
CA GLU A 551 -10.27 -18.75 -31.21
C GLU A 551 -10.86 -19.40 -32.46
N GLY A 552 -11.49 -18.62 -33.34
CA GLY A 552 -11.98 -19.09 -34.65
C GLY A 552 -10.87 -19.62 -35.56
N LEU A 553 -9.63 -19.19 -35.36
CA LEU A 553 -8.43 -19.67 -36.06
C LEU A 553 -7.73 -20.84 -35.35
N GLY A 554 -8.28 -21.34 -34.24
CA GLY A 554 -7.69 -22.42 -33.44
C GLY A 554 -6.54 -21.98 -32.52
N LEU A 555 -6.39 -20.68 -32.29
CA LEU A 555 -5.39 -20.11 -31.37
C LEU A 555 -5.98 -19.90 -29.96
N PRO A 556 -5.16 -20.00 -28.90
CA PRO A 556 -5.65 -19.91 -27.53
C PRO A 556 -6.13 -18.50 -27.16
N ARG A 557 -7.13 -18.43 -26.28
CA ARG A 557 -7.49 -17.20 -25.55
C ARG A 557 -6.52 -16.95 -24.39
N LEU A 558 -6.59 -15.75 -23.79
CA LEU A 558 -5.84 -15.43 -22.58
C LEU A 558 -6.13 -16.42 -21.46
N SER A 559 -5.10 -16.78 -20.70
CA SER A 559 -5.24 -17.60 -19.51
C SER A 559 -6.03 -16.83 -18.43
N ALA A 560 -6.75 -17.54 -17.56
CA ALA A 560 -7.52 -16.92 -16.48
C ALA A 560 -6.67 -16.03 -15.55
N PRO A 561 -5.41 -16.40 -15.17
CA PRO A 561 -4.53 -15.52 -14.40
C PRO A 561 -4.21 -14.21 -15.13
N VAL A 562 -3.88 -14.27 -16.43
CA VAL A 562 -3.55 -13.07 -17.23
C VAL A 562 -4.79 -12.18 -17.43
N SER A 563 -5.95 -12.75 -17.70
CA SER A 563 -7.21 -11.99 -17.77
C SER A 563 -7.53 -11.29 -16.44
N THR A 564 -7.30 -11.95 -15.31
CA THR A 564 -7.49 -11.35 -13.98
C THR A 564 -6.51 -10.20 -13.74
N ALA A 565 -5.23 -10.38 -14.10
CA ALA A 565 -4.22 -9.34 -14.00
C ALA A 565 -4.53 -8.14 -14.92
N LEU A 566 -5.04 -8.39 -16.13
CA LEU A 566 -5.49 -7.36 -17.07
C LEU A 566 -6.68 -6.58 -16.52
N PHE A 567 -7.66 -7.26 -15.95
CA PHE A 567 -8.81 -6.62 -15.29
C PHE A 567 -8.36 -5.73 -14.13
N ALA A 568 -7.48 -6.23 -13.26
CA ALA A 568 -6.91 -5.46 -12.15
C ALA A 568 -6.19 -4.20 -12.65
N ALA A 569 -5.37 -4.32 -13.70
CA ALA A 569 -4.69 -3.18 -14.33
C ALA A 569 -5.69 -2.17 -14.93
N HIS A 570 -6.82 -2.64 -15.48
CA HIS A 570 -7.87 -1.77 -16.02
C HIS A 570 -8.56 -0.95 -14.91
N VAL A 571 -8.86 -1.59 -13.78
CA VAL A 571 -9.44 -0.93 -12.59
C VAL A 571 -8.48 0.14 -12.04
N GLU A 572 -7.19 -0.19 -11.93
CA GLU A 572 -6.17 0.74 -11.45
C GLU A 572 -6.04 1.97 -12.37
N LYS A 573 -5.96 1.76 -13.69
CA LYS A 573 -5.92 2.85 -14.68
C LYS A 573 -7.21 3.68 -14.68
N GLY A 574 -8.37 3.06 -14.51
CA GLY A 574 -9.66 3.75 -14.38
C GLY A 574 -9.72 4.64 -13.13
N ALA A 575 -9.23 4.14 -11.99
CA ALA A 575 -9.14 4.91 -10.76
C ALA A 575 -8.15 6.07 -10.87
N ALA A 576 -7.01 5.88 -11.55
CA ALA A 576 -6.04 6.94 -11.82
C ALA A 576 -6.63 8.03 -12.73
N ARG A 577 -7.40 7.65 -13.76
CA ARG A 577 -8.12 8.59 -14.63
C ARG A 577 -9.17 9.40 -13.86
N SER A 578 -9.96 8.75 -13.01
CA SER A 578 -10.97 9.44 -12.18
C SER A 578 -10.34 10.42 -11.18
N ARG A 579 -9.19 10.07 -10.58
CA ARG A 579 -8.42 11.00 -9.73
C ARG A 579 -7.91 12.20 -10.53
N ARG A 580 -7.45 11.99 -11.76
CA ARG A 580 -7.02 13.06 -12.68
C ARG A 580 -8.16 14.01 -13.00
N GLU A 581 -9.32 13.50 -13.41
CA GLU A 581 -10.51 14.30 -13.74
C GLU A 581 -10.98 15.16 -12.56
N LYS A 582 -10.96 14.61 -11.34
CA LYS A 582 -11.26 15.35 -10.11
C LYS A 582 -10.23 16.43 -9.78
N SER A 583 -8.95 16.20 -10.09
CA SER A 583 -7.88 17.17 -9.86
C SER A 583 -7.75 18.25 -10.94
N SER A 584 -8.21 17.97 -12.18
CA SER A 584 -8.03 18.86 -13.32
C SER A 584 -9.26 19.67 -13.71
N GLY A 585 -10.43 19.43 -13.10
CA GLY A 585 -11.66 20.20 -13.33
C GLY A 585 -12.14 20.23 -14.79
N ALA A 586 -11.71 19.28 -15.62
CA ALA A 586 -12.00 19.26 -17.06
C ALA A 586 -13.19 18.34 -17.37
N PRO A 587 -14.11 18.73 -18.29
CA PRO A 587 -15.25 17.90 -18.64
C PRO A 587 -14.82 16.63 -19.39
N VAL A 588 -15.57 15.55 -19.14
CA VAL A 588 -15.42 14.26 -19.80
C VAL A 588 -15.67 14.43 -21.30
N VAL A 589 -14.65 14.19 -22.12
CA VAL A 589 -14.84 13.94 -23.55
C VAL A 589 -14.95 12.43 -23.72
N GLU A 590 -16.15 11.95 -24.04
CA GLU A 590 -16.36 10.56 -24.44
C GLU A 590 -15.72 10.32 -25.82
N ASP A 591 -14.96 9.23 -25.92
CA ASP A 591 -14.38 8.75 -27.17
C ASP A 591 -15.50 8.09 -28.01
N PRO A 592 -15.72 8.48 -29.29
CA PRO A 592 -16.87 8.03 -30.08
C PRO A 592 -16.83 6.56 -30.52
N GLU A 593 -15.79 5.77 -30.18
CA GLU A 593 -15.61 4.40 -30.69
C GLU A 593 -16.07 3.28 -29.75
N ARG A 594 -16.66 3.56 -28.59
CA ARG A 594 -17.18 2.51 -27.67
C ARG A 594 -18.60 2.02 -27.99
N GLY A 595 -19.09 2.27 -29.20
CA GLY A 595 -20.41 1.83 -29.65
C GLY A 595 -20.41 0.47 -30.35
N ARG A 596 -19.97 -0.62 -29.69
CA ARG A 596 -20.28 -2.02 -30.08
C ARG A 596 -19.71 -3.00 -29.04
N SER A 597 -20.50 -3.30 -28.02
CA SER A 597 -20.41 -4.57 -27.28
C SER A 597 -21.84 -5.05 -26.98
N LEU A 598 -22.03 -6.36 -27.09
CA LEU A 598 -23.32 -7.06 -27.06
C LEU A 598 -24.06 -6.93 -25.71
N PRO A 599 -25.41 -7.11 -25.71
CA PRO A 599 -26.26 -6.73 -24.60
C PRO A 599 -26.20 -7.75 -23.45
N VAL A 600 -25.70 -7.33 -22.30
CA VAL A 600 -26.04 -7.96 -21.01
C VAL A 600 -27.51 -7.59 -20.72
N PRO A 601 -28.38 -8.54 -20.28
CA PRO A 601 -29.78 -8.24 -20.00
C PRO A 601 -29.86 -7.30 -18.80
N SER A 602 -29.92 -6.00 -19.10
CA SER A 602 -30.24 -4.96 -18.15
C SER A 602 -31.76 -4.87 -18.09
N ALA A 603 -32.29 -5.02 -16.87
CA ALA A 603 -33.69 -4.71 -16.57
C ALA A 603 -34.03 -3.31 -17.11
N PRO A 604 -35.26 -3.10 -17.63
CA PRO A 604 -35.55 -1.99 -18.51
C PRO A 604 -35.39 -0.65 -17.80
N ARG A 605 -34.42 0.13 -18.26
CA ARG A 605 -34.34 1.58 -17.99
C ARG A 605 -35.41 2.27 -18.83
N THR A 606 -36.57 2.50 -18.23
CA THR A 606 -37.54 3.47 -18.72
C THR A 606 -36.91 4.85 -18.68
N ALA A 607 -37.06 5.60 -19.77
CA ALA A 607 -36.54 6.95 -19.95
C ALA A 607 -36.90 7.86 -18.75
N MET A 608 -35.89 8.43 -18.10
CA MET A 608 -36.08 9.51 -17.13
C MET A 608 -36.52 10.77 -17.88
N ALA A 609 -37.83 10.98 -17.92
CA ALA A 609 -38.37 12.32 -17.86
C ALA A 609 -37.80 13.04 -16.62
N VAL A 610 -37.57 14.34 -16.73
CA VAL A 610 -37.20 15.22 -15.62
C VAL A 610 -38.13 14.94 -14.44
N ALA A 611 -37.61 14.29 -13.41
CA ALA A 611 -38.33 14.03 -12.17
C ALA A 611 -38.26 15.28 -11.28
N PRO A 612 -39.37 15.69 -10.64
CA PRO A 612 -39.40 16.84 -9.75
C PRO A 612 -38.51 16.58 -8.53
N GLU A 613 -37.98 17.66 -7.93
CA GLU A 613 -37.28 17.61 -6.64
C GLU A 613 -38.08 16.75 -5.65
N VAL A 614 -37.56 15.57 -5.33
CA VAL A 614 -38.08 14.77 -4.22
C VAL A 614 -37.62 15.47 -2.94
N SER A 615 -38.49 16.31 -2.40
CA SER A 615 -38.45 16.77 -1.02
C SER A 615 -38.50 15.55 -0.11
N VAL A 616 -37.35 15.09 0.37
CA VAL A 616 -37.29 14.14 1.48
C VAL A 616 -37.73 14.90 2.73
N GLU A 617 -38.90 14.57 3.26
CA GLU A 617 -39.39 15.15 4.52
C GLU A 617 -38.38 14.87 5.65
N PRO A 618 -37.99 15.87 6.45
CA PRO A 618 -37.10 15.67 7.57
C PRO A 618 -37.78 14.81 8.64
N LEU A 619 -37.09 13.77 9.09
CA LEU A 619 -37.54 12.87 10.14
C LEU A 619 -37.62 13.66 11.46
N ARG A 620 -38.85 13.88 11.97
CA ARG A 620 -39.10 14.57 13.25
C ARG A 620 -39.23 13.56 14.37
N LEU A 621 -38.28 13.58 15.31
CA LEU A 621 -38.32 12.75 16.50
C LEU A 621 -38.66 13.62 17.72
N LYS A 622 -39.67 13.22 18.50
CA LYS A 622 -39.95 13.80 19.82
C LYS A 622 -39.15 13.06 20.88
N LEU A 623 -38.14 13.72 21.43
CA LEU A 623 -37.40 13.21 22.59
C LEU A 623 -37.90 13.93 23.85
N PHE A 624 -38.16 13.15 24.90
CA PHE A 624 -38.53 13.61 26.25
C PHE A 624 -39.71 14.59 26.30
N GLY A 625 -40.77 14.30 25.55
CA GLY A 625 -42.08 14.95 25.70
C GLY A 625 -42.21 16.39 25.21
N THR A 626 -41.11 17.13 25.01
CA THR A 626 -41.19 18.55 24.59
C THR A 626 -40.21 18.98 23.49
N MET A 627 -39.29 18.12 23.02
CA MET A 627 -38.26 18.53 22.04
C MET A 627 -38.42 17.81 20.69
N GLU A 628 -38.59 18.56 19.59
CA GLU A 628 -38.57 18.06 18.21
C GLU A 628 -37.22 18.41 17.52
N VAL A 629 -36.55 17.42 16.95
CA VAL A 629 -35.30 17.61 16.17
C VAL A 629 -35.45 17.01 14.77
N ALA A 630 -34.91 17.71 13.77
CA ALA A 630 -34.84 17.29 12.37
C ALA A 630 -33.38 17.08 11.93
N LEU A 631 -33.09 15.96 11.25
CA LEU A 631 -31.75 15.62 10.74
C LEU A 631 -31.70 15.75 9.21
N GLY A 632 -31.03 16.79 8.71
CA GLY A 632 -30.81 17.10 7.29
C GLY A 632 -30.20 18.50 7.08
N ARG A 633 -29.35 18.67 6.06
CA ARG A 633 -28.37 19.78 5.87
C ARG A 633 -28.86 21.22 6.16
N ARG A 634 -28.62 21.75 7.37
CA ARG A 634 -27.99 23.07 7.70
C ARG A 634 -28.05 23.39 9.21
N ASP A 635 -27.16 24.30 9.61
CA ASP A 635 -26.56 24.52 10.93
C ASP A 635 -27.50 24.76 12.12
N ILE A 636 -27.08 24.25 13.29
CA ILE A 636 -27.68 24.50 14.61
C ILE A 636 -27.01 25.73 15.22
N THR A 637 -27.72 26.86 15.26
CA THR A 637 -27.37 28.02 16.10
C THR A 637 -28.24 28.01 17.36
N TYR A 638 -27.60 27.89 18.52
CA TYR A 638 -28.27 28.00 19.83
C TYR A 638 -28.44 29.48 20.21
N GLN A 639 -29.67 29.88 20.55
CA GLN A 639 -29.93 31.04 21.40
C GLN A 639 -30.68 30.57 22.64
N PHE A 640 -30.01 30.69 23.78
CA PHE A 640 -30.63 30.63 25.11
C PHE A 640 -31.34 31.95 25.35
N GLU A 641 -32.68 31.94 25.39
CA GLU A 641 -33.44 32.97 26.10
C GLU A 641 -34.28 32.27 27.18
N GLY A 642 -34.01 32.65 28.42
CA GLY A 642 -34.57 32.03 29.60
C GLY A 642 -36.03 32.35 29.84
N LEU A 643 -36.68 31.48 30.62
CA LEU A 643 -37.90 31.82 31.36
C LEU A 643 -37.93 30.98 32.64
N LEU A 644 -37.31 31.54 33.68
CA LEU A 644 -37.84 31.43 35.04
C LEU A 644 -39.17 32.19 35.06
N ALA A 645 -40.29 31.49 35.20
CA ALA A 645 -41.47 31.96 35.94
C ALA A 645 -42.64 30.94 35.89
N LEU A 646 -43.12 30.58 37.08
CA LEU A 646 -44.50 30.15 37.41
C LEU A 646 -44.92 28.70 37.03
N MET A 647 -44.52 27.71 37.83
CA MET A 647 -45.28 27.16 38.98
C MET A 647 -44.54 25.96 39.58
#